data_AF-A0A5C7Z898-F1
#
_entry.id   AF-A0A5C7Z898-F1
#
_cell.length_a   1.000
_cell.length_b   1.000
_cell.length_c   1.000
_cell.angle_alpha   90.00
_cell.angle_beta   90.00
_cell.angle_gamma   90.00
#
_symmetry.space_group_name_H-M   'P 1'
#
loop_
_entity.id
_entity.type
_entity.pdbx_description
1 polymer ?
#
loop_
_entity_poly.entity_id
_entity_poly.type
_entity_poly.pdbx_seq_one_letter_code
_entity_poly.pdbx_strand_id
1 'polypeptide(L)'
;MKISRLLIFVFLITPYFLLAQTKEVLFSIDNHPYYTDEFIRVYNKNLDLVKDDSQKDLDKYLDLFVGYKLKVEKANKLGLQKGSNYQAELKSYRNQLSKNYLNDSKVTNELVHEAYDRMQQEVKASHILVLVDEGALPQDTLKAYNKVLDIKKRLDAGEDFVTVAKQTSEDPSVRENNGDLGYFSAFRMVYPFENAVYKTKVGQVSKPFRTRFGYHIVKVTDKRVNRGEVTVAHIMIVKPNNSDVAQAEKAKTTIEDIYKKIQQGESFESLAQQFSEDKSSAPKGGLLQRFGSGQLSSEEFENVAFELKEKNQISAPFQSQFGWHIVKLIEKHPLLPFDEMKADLEEKIRKDERSLLITNSLAKKLRAKYTYVKDAKVLAQIKKSVTEDFYSQTWQIPANLKEMNLPLLTINKTQKVTAPSFLNFIYTQQKSNIKTKPVAKLVDELFEKFTDEQLTNYYNDNLENEFSEFRYVMDEYRDGLLLFDLMEKEIWNRAKSDTTGLMNFHKANIEKYQWKKRYDVDILSSTDKLIIEKAQKFLKKGKSLEYIKEKLNNDGKVNVMVKSGLYEEDYDILSQYSNAAVGVTSVVNKDKYYFVVNVKRINEAGPKEFADCKGKVISDYQQFLENNWVDELKKEFQININKEVFSKVKLQLTK
;
A
#
# COMPACT_ATOMS: atom_id res chain seq x y z
N MET A 1 -8.66 28.84 -13.14
CA MET A 1 -7.24 28.60 -13.47
C MET A 1 -7.16 27.59 -14.61
N LYS A 2 -6.86 28.04 -15.84
CA LYS A 2 -6.51 27.14 -16.94
C LYS A 2 -5.02 26.80 -16.82
N ILE A 3 -4.71 25.70 -16.14
CA ILE A 3 -3.40 25.04 -16.19
C ILE A 3 -3.24 24.56 -17.64
N SER A 4 -2.64 25.36 -18.51
CA SER A 4 -2.57 25.05 -19.96
C SER A 4 -1.17 24.83 -20.50
N ARG A 5 -0.11 24.87 -19.66
CA ARG A 5 1.27 24.65 -20.13
C ARG A 5 2.20 23.93 -19.14
N LEU A 6 1.65 23.19 -18.17
CA LEU A 6 2.45 22.19 -17.46
C LEU A 6 1.96 20.83 -17.94
N LEU A 7 2.70 20.23 -18.88
CA LEU A 7 2.54 18.81 -19.22
C LEU A 7 2.98 18.02 -18.00
N ILE A 8 2.04 17.79 -17.08
CA ILE A 8 2.13 16.70 -16.11
C ILE A 8 1.93 15.43 -16.95
N PHE A 9 3.03 14.76 -17.28
CA PHE A 9 2.99 13.44 -17.90
C PHE A 9 2.30 12.49 -16.91
N VAL A 10 1.03 12.18 -17.15
CA VAL A 10 0.33 11.13 -16.43
C VAL A 10 0.74 9.82 -17.10
N PHE A 11 1.62 9.09 -16.42
CA PHE A 11 2.21 7.86 -16.93
C PHE A 11 1.28 6.66 -16.71
N LEU A 12 0.50 6.31 -17.73
CA LEU A 12 -0.17 5.01 -17.83
C LEU A 12 0.75 4.04 -18.58
N ILE A 13 0.92 2.84 -18.02
CA ILE A 13 1.76 1.77 -18.56
C ILE A 13 0.88 0.90 -19.47
N THR A 14 1.12 0.94 -20.79
CA THR A 14 0.56 -0.02 -21.75
C THR A 14 1.70 -0.73 -22.48
N PRO A 15 1.69 -2.07 -22.59
CA PRO A 15 2.75 -2.80 -23.27
C PRO A 15 2.58 -2.66 -24.79
N TYR A 16 3.52 -2.00 -25.46
CA TYR A 16 3.60 -1.96 -26.92
C TYR A 16 4.77 -2.83 -27.40
N PHE A 17 4.49 -3.73 -28.35
CA PHE A 17 5.52 -4.49 -29.06
C PHE A 17 6.21 -3.58 -30.08
N LEU A 18 7.52 -3.36 -29.92
CA LEU A 18 8.34 -2.63 -30.89
C LEU A 18 9.25 -3.61 -31.66
N LEU A 19 9.16 -3.56 -32.99
CA LEU A 19 10.14 -4.11 -33.93
C LEU A 19 11.53 -3.53 -33.64
N ALA A 20 12.58 -4.33 -33.81
CA ALA A 20 13.96 -3.91 -33.59
C ALA A 20 14.33 -2.69 -34.45
N GLN A 21 14.44 -1.52 -33.82
CA GLN A 21 14.80 -0.25 -34.47
C GLN A 21 16.32 -0.04 -34.43
N THR A 22 16.87 0.56 -35.49
CA THR A 22 18.27 0.98 -35.53
C THR A 22 18.47 2.20 -34.62
N LYS A 23 19.28 2.02 -33.56
CA LYS A 23 19.66 3.06 -32.62
C LYS A 23 20.65 4.03 -33.28
N GLU A 24 20.19 5.22 -33.64
CA GLU A 24 21.00 6.29 -34.24
C GLU A 24 20.98 7.54 -33.35
N VAL A 25 22.05 8.35 -33.38
CA VAL A 25 22.08 9.62 -32.65
C VAL A 25 21.19 10.63 -33.37
N LEU A 26 20.12 11.05 -32.71
CA LEU A 26 19.16 12.02 -33.22
C LEU A 26 19.66 13.46 -32.99
N PHE A 27 20.14 13.76 -31.79
CA PHE A 27 20.79 15.02 -31.46
C PHE A 27 21.76 14.87 -30.28
N SER A 28 22.58 15.88 -30.00
CA SER A 28 23.45 15.92 -28.83
C SER A 28 23.40 17.25 -28.11
N ILE A 29 23.61 17.24 -26.79
CA ILE A 29 23.76 18.44 -25.94
C ILE A 29 25.13 18.40 -25.26
N ASP A 30 26.02 19.37 -25.51
CA ASP A 30 27.40 19.43 -24.95
C ASP A 30 28.16 18.09 -25.05
N ASN A 31 27.97 17.36 -26.15
CA ASN A 31 28.50 16.01 -26.46
C ASN A 31 27.76 14.80 -25.85
N HIS A 32 26.68 15.00 -25.11
CA HIS A 32 25.81 13.91 -24.65
C HIS A 32 24.82 13.52 -25.75
N PRO A 33 24.86 12.30 -26.30
CA PRO A 33 23.99 11.89 -27.41
C PRO A 33 22.60 11.42 -26.92
N TYR A 34 21.58 11.82 -27.68
CA TYR A 34 20.20 11.36 -27.55
C TYR A 34 19.78 10.62 -28.82
N TYR A 35 19.04 9.53 -28.65
CA TYR A 35 18.87 8.52 -29.69
C TYR A 35 17.43 8.44 -30.23
N THR A 36 17.31 7.92 -31.45
CA THR A 36 16.04 7.75 -32.15
C THR A 36 15.04 6.85 -31.42
N ASP A 37 15.51 5.78 -30.76
CA ASP A 37 14.68 4.81 -30.06
C ASP A 37 13.94 5.42 -28.86
N GLU A 38 14.64 6.27 -28.08
CA GLU A 38 14.01 7.03 -27.01
C GLU A 38 12.98 8.01 -27.56
N PHE A 39 13.35 8.82 -28.55
CA PHE A 39 12.47 9.82 -29.14
C PHE A 39 11.16 9.20 -29.66
N ILE A 40 11.27 8.13 -30.45
CA ILE A 40 10.12 7.41 -31.01
C ILE A 40 9.25 6.80 -29.91
N ARG A 41 9.86 6.15 -28.92
CA ARG A 41 9.13 5.55 -27.79
C ARG A 41 8.32 6.61 -27.03
N VAL A 42 8.95 7.71 -26.67
CA VAL A 42 8.31 8.79 -25.90
C VAL A 42 7.24 9.49 -26.77
N TYR A 43 7.49 9.69 -28.07
CA TYR A 43 6.49 10.23 -29.01
C TYR A 43 5.23 9.35 -29.07
N ASN A 44 5.39 8.06 -29.36
CA ASN A 44 4.27 7.14 -29.50
C ASN A 44 3.47 7.00 -28.19
N LYS A 45 4.14 6.96 -27.04
CA LYS A 45 3.48 6.88 -25.72
C LYS A 45 2.60 8.11 -25.44
N ASN A 46 2.98 9.28 -25.94
CA ASN A 46 2.26 10.53 -25.69
C ASN A 46 1.19 10.84 -26.75
N LEU A 47 1.18 10.14 -27.88
CA LEU A 47 0.28 10.42 -29.01
C LEU A 47 -1.21 10.44 -28.60
N ASP A 48 -1.61 9.49 -27.75
CA ASP A 48 -3.00 9.35 -27.27
C ASP A 48 -3.37 10.38 -26.18
N LEU A 49 -2.38 11.01 -25.55
CA LEU A 49 -2.55 11.98 -24.46
C LEU A 49 -2.65 13.42 -24.97
N VAL A 50 -2.23 13.67 -26.21
CA VAL A 50 -2.16 14.99 -26.82
C VAL A 50 -3.53 15.43 -27.34
N LYS A 51 -4.09 16.47 -26.70
CA LYS A 51 -5.38 17.10 -27.11
C LYS A 51 -5.23 18.17 -28.20
N ASP A 52 -4.01 18.63 -28.46
CA ASP A 52 -3.69 19.66 -29.44
C ASP A 52 -3.05 19.02 -30.67
N ASP A 53 -3.76 18.99 -31.80
CA ASP A 53 -3.25 18.39 -33.05
C ASP A 53 -1.94 19.00 -33.54
N SER A 54 -1.61 20.24 -33.13
CA SER A 54 -0.34 20.87 -33.47
C SER A 54 0.87 20.25 -32.75
N GLN A 55 0.68 19.50 -31.67
CA GLN A 55 1.73 18.75 -30.98
C GLN A 55 1.98 17.37 -31.60
N LYS A 56 1.14 16.94 -32.56
CA LYS A 56 1.40 15.78 -33.45
C LYS A 56 2.36 16.13 -34.58
N ASP A 57 2.69 17.40 -34.75
CA ASP A 57 3.75 17.86 -35.64
C ASP A 57 5.12 17.43 -35.08
N LEU A 58 5.82 16.59 -35.84
CA LEU A 58 7.09 16.01 -35.41
C LEU A 58 8.19 17.06 -35.20
N ASP A 59 8.21 18.16 -35.96
CA ASP A 59 9.19 19.24 -35.76
C ASP A 59 8.97 19.92 -34.41
N LYS A 60 7.73 20.28 -34.09
CA LYS A 60 7.38 20.87 -32.80
C LYS A 60 7.63 19.92 -31.65
N TYR A 61 7.35 18.63 -31.84
CA TYR A 61 7.63 17.62 -30.84
C TYR A 61 9.12 17.44 -30.59
N LEU A 62 9.96 17.49 -31.65
CA LEU A 62 11.41 17.50 -31.51
C LEU A 62 11.89 18.69 -30.67
N ASP A 63 11.38 19.90 -30.94
CA ASP A 63 11.72 21.08 -30.13
C ASP A 63 11.35 20.92 -28.65
N LEU A 64 10.17 20.34 -28.37
CA LEU A 64 9.74 20.04 -27.00
C LEU A 64 10.66 19.01 -26.35
N PHE A 65 11.03 17.95 -27.06
CA PHE A 65 11.91 16.90 -26.55
C PHE A 65 13.32 17.40 -26.30
N VAL A 66 13.86 18.25 -27.18
CA VAL A 66 15.14 18.95 -26.96
C VAL A 66 15.04 19.86 -25.73
N GLY A 67 13.96 20.62 -25.59
CA GLY A 67 13.71 21.46 -24.42
C GLY A 67 13.64 20.67 -23.11
N TYR A 68 13.02 19.50 -23.14
CA TYR A 68 12.97 18.56 -22.03
C TYR A 68 14.38 18.05 -21.66
N LYS A 69 15.16 17.60 -22.64
CA LYS A 69 16.53 17.09 -22.39
C LYS A 69 17.51 18.18 -21.97
N LEU A 70 17.36 19.42 -22.43
CA LEU A 70 18.13 20.57 -21.93
C LEU A 70 17.94 20.78 -20.42
N LYS A 71 16.71 20.61 -19.92
CA LYS A 71 16.43 20.70 -18.48
C LYS A 71 17.10 19.56 -17.73
N VAL A 72 17.04 18.33 -18.24
CA VAL A 72 17.75 17.19 -17.63
C VAL A 72 19.26 17.46 -17.57
N GLU A 73 19.87 17.95 -18.64
CA GLU A 73 21.30 18.32 -18.65
C GLU A 73 21.62 19.44 -17.66
N LYS A 74 20.73 20.43 -17.53
CA LYS A 74 20.88 21.48 -16.51
C LYS A 74 20.83 20.91 -15.10
N ALA A 75 19.90 20.00 -14.80
CA ALA A 75 19.81 19.33 -13.51
C ALA A 75 21.10 18.54 -13.20
N ASN A 76 21.61 17.82 -14.19
CA ASN A 76 22.84 17.05 -14.08
C ASN A 76 24.07 17.94 -13.84
N LYS A 77 24.16 19.07 -14.54
CA LYS A 77 25.22 20.07 -14.38
C LYS A 77 25.20 20.70 -12.98
N LEU A 78 24.01 20.88 -12.38
CA LEU A 78 23.84 21.34 -11.00
C LEU A 78 24.11 20.26 -9.95
N GLY A 79 24.30 18.99 -10.35
CA GLY A 79 24.57 17.89 -9.43
C GLY A 79 23.33 17.38 -8.69
N LEU A 80 22.11 17.68 -9.14
CA LEU A 80 20.86 17.28 -8.46
C LEU A 80 20.72 15.76 -8.35
N GLN A 81 21.22 15.02 -9.35
CA GLN A 81 21.28 13.56 -9.36
C GLN A 81 22.13 12.98 -8.23
N LYS A 82 22.99 13.76 -7.58
CA LYS A 82 23.81 13.31 -6.43
C LYS A 82 23.13 13.59 -5.08
N GLY A 83 21.97 14.26 -5.08
CA GLY A 83 21.22 14.57 -3.87
C GLY A 83 20.72 13.31 -3.15
N SER A 84 20.76 13.32 -1.82
CA SER A 84 20.32 12.18 -1.01
C SER A 84 18.83 11.85 -1.20
N ASN A 85 17.98 12.88 -1.33
CA ASN A 85 16.55 12.71 -1.52
C ASN A 85 16.26 12.06 -2.88
N TYR A 86 16.83 12.60 -3.96
CA TYR A 86 16.76 12.01 -5.30
C TYR A 86 17.19 10.53 -5.30
N GLN A 87 18.34 10.22 -4.70
CA GLN A 87 18.85 8.85 -4.64
C GLN A 87 17.93 7.91 -3.83
N ALA A 88 17.38 8.39 -2.72
CA ALA A 88 16.46 7.62 -1.90
C ALA A 88 15.13 7.35 -2.62
N GLU A 89 14.55 8.36 -3.27
CA GLU A 89 13.32 8.22 -4.05
C GLU A 89 13.50 7.30 -5.25
N LEU A 90 14.57 7.49 -6.03
CA LEU A 90 14.89 6.64 -7.17
C LEU A 90 15.08 5.18 -6.75
N LYS A 91 15.78 4.94 -5.63
CA LYS A 91 15.94 3.60 -5.05
C LYS A 91 14.60 3.01 -4.62
N SER A 92 13.70 3.81 -4.04
CA SER A 92 12.34 3.37 -3.67
C SER A 92 11.54 2.92 -4.88
N TYR A 93 11.47 3.73 -5.94
CA TYR A 93 10.78 3.37 -7.18
C TYR A 93 11.38 2.13 -7.83
N ARG A 94 12.71 2.05 -7.90
CA ARG A 94 13.41 0.88 -8.42
C ARG A 94 13.06 -0.40 -7.65
N ASN A 95 13.03 -0.33 -6.32
CA ASN A 95 12.66 -1.45 -5.46
C ASN A 95 11.21 -1.88 -5.64
N GLN A 96 10.30 -0.95 -5.94
CA GLN A 96 8.91 -1.30 -6.24
C GLN A 96 8.81 -1.97 -7.61
N LEU A 97 9.48 -1.42 -8.62
CA LEU A 97 9.46 -1.95 -9.97
C LEU A 97 10.10 -3.34 -10.08
N SER A 98 11.21 -3.58 -9.35
CA SER A 98 11.95 -4.84 -9.45
C SER A 98 11.22 -6.02 -8.82
N LYS A 99 10.25 -5.79 -7.91
CA LYS A 99 9.46 -6.86 -7.28
C LYS A 99 8.80 -7.79 -8.30
N ASN A 100 8.29 -7.24 -9.40
CA ASN A 100 7.62 -8.02 -10.45
C ASN A 100 8.60 -8.94 -11.23
N TYR A 101 9.89 -8.65 -11.17
CA TYR A 101 10.94 -9.41 -11.84
C TYR A 101 11.61 -10.41 -10.90
N LEU A 102 11.69 -10.07 -9.61
CA LEU A 102 12.26 -10.91 -8.55
C LEU A 102 11.26 -11.91 -7.99
N ASN A 103 9.96 -11.73 -8.24
CA ASN A 103 8.96 -12.71 -7.87
C ASN A 103 8.71 -13.65 -9.06
N ASP A 104 8.74 -14.96 -8.81
CA ASP A 104 8.33 -15.93 -9.82
C ASP A 104 6.80 -15.89 -9.94
N SER A 105 6.31 -14.90 -10.70
CA SER A 105 4.89 -14.59 -10.82
C SER A 105 4.05 -15.80 -11.21
N LYS A 106 4.61 -16.75 -11.97
CA LYS A 106 3.95 -18.01 -12.28
C LYS A 106 3.71 -18.86 -11.02
N VAL A 107 4.76 -19.14 -10.26
CA VAL A 107 4.65 -19.93 -9.02
C VAL A 107 3.79 -19.20 -7.99
N THR A 108 3.93 -17.88 -7.87
CA THR A 108 3.07 -17.07 -7.00
C THR A 108 1.61 -17.20 -7.40
N ASN A 109 1.27 -17.00 -8.68
CA ASN A 109 -0.11 -17.11 -9.17
C ASN A 109 -0.67 -18.51 -8.96
N GLU A 110 0.12 -19.57 -9.22
CA GLU A 110 -0.29 -20.96 -8.96
C GLU A 110 -0.60 -21.19 -7.48
N LEU A 111 0.23 -20.68 -6.57
CA LEU A 111 0.00 -20.77 -5.12
C LEU A 111 -1.22 -19.95 -4.66
N VAL A 112 -1.45 -18.79 -5.26
CA VAL A 112 -2.60 -17.92 -4.97
C VAL A 112 -3.90 -18.59 -5.41
N HIS A 113 -3.94 -19.15 -6.62
CA HIS A 113 -5.08 -19.93 -7.09
C HIS A 113 -5.31 -21.17 -6.25
N GLU A 114 -4.26 -21.95 -5.97
CA GLU A 114 -4.36 -23.13 -5.10
C GLU A 114 -4.91 -22.76 -3.72
N ALA A 115 -4.40 -21.69 -3.11
CA ALA A 115 -4.87 -21.23 -1.82
C ALA A 115 -6.35 -20.84 -1.86
N TYR A 116 -6.78 -20.11 -2.89
CA TYR A 116 -8.19 -19.75 -3.05
C TYR A 116 -9.08 -20.98 -3.26
N ASP A 117 -8.70 -21.90 -4.12
CA ASP A 117 -9.44 -23.13 -4.40
C ASP A 117 -9.60 -23.98 -3.14
N ARG A 118 -8.55 -24.06 -2.31
CA ARG A 118 -8.60 -24.71 -1.01
C ARG A 118 -9.50 -23.96 -0.02
N MET A 119 -9.50 -22.63 -0.05
CA MET A 119 -10.37 -21.81 0.80
C MET A 119 -11.86 -21.99 0.48
N GLN A 120 -12.23 -22.45 -0.71
CA GLN A 120 -13.63 -22.79 -1.03
C GLN A 120 -14.13 -24.02 -0.27
N GLN A 121 -13.24 -24.79 0.37
CA GLN A 121 -13.57 -25.99 1.11
C GLN A 121 -13.03 -25.93 2.54
N GLU A 122 -13.69 -26.69 3.41
CA GLU A 122 -13.21 -27.04 4.74
C GLU A 122 -12.98 -28.55 4.78
N VAL A 123 -11.89 -28.96 5.42
CA VAL A 123 -11.52 -30.37 5.56
C VAL A 123 -11.51 -30.72 7.04
N LYS A 124 -12.11 -31.87 7.39
CA LYS A 124 -11.99 -32.48 8.72
C LYS A 124 -10.95 -33.57 8.68
N ALA A 125 -9.97 -33.53 9.58
CA ALA A 125 -8.92 -34.51 9.63
C ALA A 125 -8.45 -34.80 11.06
N SER A 126 -7.98 -36.03 11.27
CA SER A 126 -7.26 -36.43 12.48
C SER A 126 -5.79 -36.64 12.17
N HIS A 127 -4.91 -36.52 13.17
CA HIS A 127 -3.47 -36.70 12.96
C HIS A 127 -2.75 -37.48 14.05
N ILE A 128 -1.58 -37.99 13.69
CA ILE A 128 -0.56 -38.56 14.58
C ILE A 128 0.75 -37.83 14.31
N LEU A 129 1.47 -37.46 15.36
CA LEU A 129 2.76 -36.77 15.29
C LEU A 129 3.86 -37.59 15.97
N VAL A 130 4.98 -37.76 15.28
CA VAL A 130 6.26 -38.18 15.87
C VAL A 130 7.20 -36.98 15.85
N LEU A 131 7.53 -36.43 17.01
CA LEU A 131 8.29 -35.20 17.18
C LEU A 131 9.74 -35.37 16.72
N VAL A 132 10.19 -34.44 15.88
CA VAL A 132 11.58 -34.33 15.46
C VAL A 132 11.88 -32.88 15.14
N ASP A 133 12.88 -32.31 15.79
CA ASP A 133 13.37 -30.96 15.47
C ASP A 133 13.72 -30.85 13.97
N GLU A 134 13.36 -29.73 13.34
CA GLU A 134 13.64 -29.44 11.93
C GLU A 134 15.13 -29.62 11.56
N GLY A 135 16.04 -29.26 12.49
CA GLY A 135 17.49 -29.38 12.34
C GLY A 135 18.11 -30.65 12.97
N ALA A 136 17.31 -31.67 13.27
CA ALA A 136 17.80 -32.90 13.90
C ALA A 136 18.88 -33.62 13.05
N LEU A 137 19.74 -34.39 13.71
CA LEU A 137 20.78 -35.15 13.02
C LEU A 137 20.15 -36.21 12.10
N PRO A 138 20.86 -36.64 11.03
CA PRO A 138 20.35 -37.68 10.13
C PRO A 138 19.92 -38.96 10.85
N GLN A 139 20.65 -39.36 11.90
CA GLN A 139 20.34 -40.54 12.70
C GLN A 139 19.01 -40.40 13.46
N ASP A 140 18.77 -39.25 14.10
CA ASP A 140 17.52 -38.98 14.83
C ASP A 140 16.33 -38.89 13.87
N THR A 141 16.54 -38.22 12.73
CA THR A 141 15.55 -38.11 11.66
C THR A 141 15.17 -39.49 11.11
N LEU A 142 16.14 -40.38 10.91
CA LEU A 142 15.90 -41.75 10.44
C LEU A 142 15.15 -42.58 11.49
N LYS A 143 15.51 -42.46 12.78
CA LYS A 143 14.82 -43.16 13.87
C LYS A 143 13.35 -42.80 13.93
N ALA A 144 13.03 -41.51 13.87
CA ALA A 144 11.65 -41.04 13.87
C ALA A 144 10.89 -41.40 12.59
N TYR A 145 11.57 -41.39 11.44
CA TYR A 145 10.99 -41.85 10.18
C TYR A 145 10.58 -43.34 10.25
N ASN A 146 11.45 -44.19 10.81
CA ASN A 146 11.11 -45.60 11.02
C ASN A 146 9.93 -45.77 11.98
N LYS A 147 9.90 -44.99 13.08
CA LYS A 147 8.77 -45.00 14.03
C LYS A 147 7.44 -44.65 13.34
N VAL A 148 7.39 -43.59 12.53
CA VAL A 148 6.15 -43.22 11.82
C VAL A 148 5.77 -44.26 10.75
N LEU A 149 6.74 -44.95 10.13
CA LEU A 149 6.44 -46.05 9.21
C LEU A 149 5.80 -47.24 9.93
N ASP A 150 6.25 -47.58 11.14
CA ASP A 150 5.64 -48.65 11.92
C ASP A 150 4.23 -48.30 12.39
N ILE A 151 3.97 -47.04 12.75
CA ILE A 151 2.62 -46.53 13.00
C ILE A 151 1.75 -46.69 11.75
N LYS A 152 2.27 -46.32 10.57
CA LYS A 152 1.54 -46.45 9.29
C LYS A 152 1.17 -47.91 8.99
N LYS A 153 2.07 -48.85 9.24
CA LYS A 153 1.79 -50.29 9.05
C LYS A 153 0.62 -50.77 9.90
N ARG A 154 0.52 -50.32 11.15
CA ARG A 154 -0.62 -50.65 12.04
C ARG A 154 -1.95 -50.14 11.48
N LEU A 155 -1.95 -48.89 11.03
CA LEU A 155 -3.13 -48.28 10.39
C LEU A 155 -3.52 -48.99 9.09
N ASP A 156 -2.54 -49.42 8.28
CA ASP A 156 -2.78 -50.19 7.06
C ASP A 156 -3.27 -51.61 7.32
N ALA A 157 -2.93 -52.18 8.48
CA ALA A 157 -3.47 -53.45 8.95
C ALA A 157 -4.92 -53.34 9.48
N GLY A 158 -5.49 -52.13 9.50
CA GLY A 158 -6.89 -51.88 9.87
C GLY A 158 -7.11 -51.56 11.36
N GLU A 159 -6.05 -51.30 12.14
CA GLU A 159 -6.23 -50.78 13.51
C GLU A 159 -6.94 -49.42 13.51
N ASP A 160 -7.77 -49.20 14.53
CA ASP A 160 -8.49 -47.95 14.70
C ASP A 160 -7.54 -46.75 14.91
N PHE A 161 -7.79 -45.66 14.18
CA PHE A 161 -6.90 -44.50 14.14
C PHE A 161 -6.81 -43.81 15.51
N VAL A 162 -7.93 -43.66 16.22
CA VAL A 162 -7.97 -43.01 17.55
C VAL A 162 -7.15 -43.81 18.56
N THR A 163 -7.29 -45.13 18.51
CA THR A 163 -6.53 -46.05 19.37
C THR A 163 -5.03 -45.91 19.13
N VAL A 164 -4.59 -45.94 17.87
CA VAL A 164 -3.17 -45.78 17.51
C VAL A 164 -2.67 -44.39 17.90
N ALA A 165 -3.47 -43.33 17.65
CA ALA A 165 -3.11 -41.96 17.99
C ALA A 165 -2.85 -41.80 19.50
N LYS A 166 -3.75 -42.28 20.36
CA LYS A 166 -3.59 -42.22 21.82
C LYS A 166 -2.34 -42.94 22.33
N GLN A 167 -1.97 -44.04 21.68
CA GLN A 167 -0.82 -44.85 22.11
C GLN A 167 0.52 -44.32 21.61
N THR A 168 0.54 -43.63 20.46
CA THR A 168 1.80 -43.39 19.73
C THR A 168 2.08 -41.93 19.39
N SER A 169 1.05 -41.08 19.33
CA SER A 169 1.23 -39.66 19.02
C SER A 169 1.92 -38.95 20.17
N GLU A 170 2.88 -38.11 19.82
CA GLU A 170 3.63 -37.27 20.75
C GLU A 170 3.07 -35.83 20.79
N ASP A 171 1.95 -35.58 20.10
CA ASP A 171 1.20 -34.33 20.24
C ASP A 171 0.41 -34.32 21.57
N PRO A 172 0.64 -33.34 22.46
CA PRO A 172 -0.09 -33.25 23.73
C PRO A 172 -1.61 -33.19 23.60
N SER A 173 -2.13 -32.57 22.54
CA SER A 173 -3.58 -32.35 22.32
C SER A 173 -4.37 -33.65 22.12
N VAL A 174 -3.70 -34.72 21.67
CA VAL A 174 -4.32 -36.03 21.41
C VAL A 174 -4.97 -36.64 22.65
N ARG A 175 -4.51 -36.26 23.85
CA ARG A 175 -5.13 -36.70 25.11
C ARG A 175 -6.56 -36.18 25.28
N GLU A 176 -6.85 -35.00 24.72
CA GLU A 176 -8.12 -34.29 24.88
C GLU A 176 -9.01 -34.50 23.65
N ASN A 177 -8.46 -34.30 22.44
CA ASN A 177 -9.22 -34.35 21.19
C ASN A 177 -9.14 -35.71 20.46
N ASN A 178 -8.45 -36.71 21.03
CA ASN A 178 -8.24 -38.02 20.39
C ASN A 178 -7.50 -37.96 19.04
N GLY A 179 -6.80 -36.85 18.77
CA GLY A 179 -6.15 -36.54 17.51
C GLY A 179 -7.06 -35.92 16.45
N ASP A 180 -8.34 -35.62 16.75
CA ASP A 180 -9.24 -34.91 15.84
C ASP A 180 -8.96 -33.41 15.84
N LEU A 181 -8.68 -32.85 14.66
CA LEU A 181 -8.40 -31.42 14.49
C LEU A 181 -9.65 -30.61 14.14
N GLY A 182 -10.80 -31.26 13.98
CA GLY A 182 -12.01 -30.61 13.52
C GLY A 182 -11.88 -30.11 12.07
N TYR A 183 -12.80 -29.23 11.68
CA TYR A 183 -12.80 -28.62 10.36
C TYR A 183 -11.83 -27.44 10.31
N PHE A 184 -11.01 -27.38 9.27
CA PHE A 184 -10.18 -26.23 8.99
C PHE A 184 -10.09 -25.96 7.48
N SER A 185 -9.70 -24.73 7.14
CA SER A 185 -9.45 -24.30 5.77
C SER A 185 -7.99 -23.89 5.57
N ALA A 186 -7.65 -23.38 4.38
CA ALA A 186 -6.27 -23.02 4.04
C ALA A 186 -5.67 -22.00 5.03
N PHE A 187 -4.34 -22.00 5.16
CA PHE A 187 -3.55 -21.16 6.07
C PHE A 187 -3.73 -21.41 7.58
N ARG A 188 -4.57 -22.37 7.98
CA ARG A 188 -4.68 -22.78 9.39
C ARG A 188 -3.54 -23.70 9.83
N MET A 189 -3.09 -24.55 8.92
CA MET A 189 -2.00 -25.51 9.15
C MET A 189 -0.77 -25.10 8.34
N VAL A 190 0.41 -25.55 8.78
CA VAL A 190 1.65 -25.39 7.98
C VAL A 190 1.48 -26.06 6.62
N TYR A 191 2.07 -25.46 5.59
CA TYR A 191 1.77 -25.84 4.21
C TYR A 191 2.04 -27.31 3.86
N PRO A 192 3.11 -27.97 4.33
CA PRO A 192 3.31 -29.41 4.09
C PRO A 192 2.17 -30.27 4.66
N PHE A 193 1.61 -29.86 5.81
CA PHE A 193 0.48 -30.53 6.44
C PHE A 193 -0.80 -30.31 5.66
N GLU A 194 -1.09 -29.07 5.28
CA GLU A 194 -2.21 -28.74 4.41
C GLU A 194 -2.15 -29.56 3.11
N ASN A 195 -1.00 -29.58 2.45
CA ASN A 195 -0.79 -30.37 1.23
C ASN A 195 -1.13 -31.85 1.40
N ALA A 196 -0.69 -32.46 2.50
CA ALA A 196 -0.97 -33.87 2.77
C ALA A 196 -2.48 -34.12 2.96
N VAL A 197 -3.16 -33.24 3.70
CA VAL A 197 -4.60 -33.32 3.97
C VAL A 197 -5.41 -33.16 2.68
N TYR A 198 -5.15 -32.11 1.89
CA TYR A 198 -5.92 -31.85 0.68
C TYR A 198 -5.71 -32.92 -0.41
N LYS A 199 -4.52 -33.53 -0.48
CA LYS A 199 -4.22 -34.66 -1.39
C LYS A 199 -4.81 -36.00 -0.94
N THR A 200 -5.10 -36.15 0.34
CA THR A 200 -5.68 -37.39 0.88
C THR A 200 -7.20 -37.41 0.64
N LYS A 201 -7.71 -38.55 0.18
CA LYS A 201 -9.15 -38.74 -0.05
C LYS A 201 -9.89 -38.91 1.27
N VAL A 202 -11.16 -38.52 1.31
CA VAL A 202 -12.04 -38.74 2.46
C VAL A 202 -12.08 -40.24 2.80
N GLY A 203 -11.97 -40.56 4.09
CA GLY A 203 -11.88 -41.90 4.64
C GLY A 203 -10.47 -42.52 4.63
N GLN A 204 -9.48 -41.92 3.94
CA GLN A 204 -8.15 -42.50 3.78
C GLN A 204 -7.12 -41.92 4.75
N VAL A 205 -6.06 -42.72 4.98
CA VAL A 205 -4.86 -42.36 5.74
C VAL A 205 -3.74 -41.96 4.78
N SER A 206 -3.09 -40.83 5.03
CA SER A 206 -1.98 -40.33 4.20
C SER A 206 -0.73 -41.21 4.31
N LYS A 207 0.19 -41.05 3.36
CA LYS A 207 1.59 -41.47 3.58
C LYS A 207 2.21 -40.60 4.70
N PRO A 208 3.23 -41.08 5.43
CA PRO A 208 3.99 -40.24 6.34
C PRO A 208 4.61 -39.05 5.60
N PHE A 209 4.55 -37.86 6.21
CA PHE A 209 5.13 -36.65 5.64
C PHE A 209 5.82 -35.82 6.72
N ARG A 210 6.78 -34.99 6.30
CA ARG A 210 7.60 -34.16 7.19
C ARG A 210 7.11 -32.71 7.20
N THR A 211 7.23 -32.11 8.36
CA THR A 211 6.84 -30.75 8.75
C THR A 211 7.92 -30.23 9.68
N ARG A 212 8.01 -28.94 10.00
CA ARG A 212 9.00 -28.45 11.00
C ARG A 212 8.87 -29.08 12.40
N PHE A 213 7.71 -29.64 12.73
CA PHE A 213 7.42 -30.23 14.05
C PHE A 213 7.81 -31.71 14.17
N GLY A 214 7.85 -32.44 13.05
CA GLY A 214 8.11 -33.86 13.06
C GLY A 214 7.58 -34.57 11.83
N TYR A 215 7.41 -35.89 11.95
CA TYR A 215 6.69 -36.69 10.98
C TYR A 215 5.23 -36.82 11.37
N HIS A 216 4.35 -36.70 10.38
CA HIS A 216 2.91 -36.74 10.57
C HIS A 216 2.28 -37.83 9.70
N ILE A 217 1.17 -38.37 10.20
CA ILE A 217 0.19 -39.12 9.42
C ILE A 217 -1.16 -38.46 9.66
N VAL A 218 -1.97 -38.28 8.62
CA VAL A 218 -3.33 -37.75 8.74
C VAL A 218 -4.36 -38.74 8.22
N LYS A 219 -5.56 -38.72 8.81
CA LYS A 219 -6.76 -39.37 8.29
C LYS A 219 -7.78 -38.30 7.97
N VAL A 220 -8.21 -38.21 6.71
CA VAL A 220 -9.25 -37.25 6.32
C VAL A 220 -10.60 -37.89 6.56
N THR A 221 -11.45 -37.27 7.38
CA THR A 221 -12.74 -37.81 7.77
C THR A 221 -13.90 -37.18 7.00
N ASP A 222 -13.77 -35.91 6.61
CA ASP A 222 -14.81 -35.22 5.85
C ASP A 222 -14.26 -34.04 5.02
N LYS A 223 -15.01 -33.62 4.00
CA LYS A 223 -14.77 -32.40 3.21
C LYS A 223 -16.10 -31.76 2.85
N ARG A 224 -16.23 -30.45 3.06
CA ARG A 224 -17.44 -29.69 2.73
C ARG A 224 -17.12 -28.32 2.14
N VAL A 225 -18.13 -27.68 1.56
CA VAL A 225 -18.04 -26.28 1.10
C VAL A 225 -17.79 -25.36 2.29
N ASN A 226 -16.91 -24.37 2.13
CA ASN A 226 -16.62 -23.40 3.17
C ASN A 226 -17.87 -22.56 3.48
N ARG A 227 -18.24 -22.50 4.76
CA ARG A 227 -19.46 -21.82 5.23
C ARG A 227 -19.25 -20.32 5.46
N GLY A 228 -18.04 -19.81 5.19
CA GLY A 228 -17.61 -18.46 5.49
C GLY A 228 -17.28 -18.29 6.97
N GLU A 229 -17.36 -17.04 7.43
CA GLU A 229 -17.28 -16.67 8.84
C GLU A 229 -18.62 -16.10 9.31
N VAL A 230 -18.87 -16.12 10.61
CA VAL A 230 -20.06 -15.53 11.22
C VAL A 230 -19.69 -14.63 12.38
N THR A 231 -20.55 -13.65 12.64
CA THR A 231 -20.60 -12.89 13.88
C THR A 231 -21.91 -13.21 14.56
N VAL A 232 -21.84 -13.65 15.82
CA VAL A 232 -23.01 -14.04 16.61
C VAL A 232 -22.93 -13.44 18.00
N ALA A 233 -24.06 -13.37 18.68
CA ALA A 233 -24.14 -13.17 20.11
C ALA A 233 -24.66 -14.45 20.78
N HIS A 234 -24.23 -14.74 22.01
CA HIS A 234 -24.72 -15.91 22.75
C HIS A 234 -25.04 -15.63 24.21
N ILE A 235 -25.93 -16.45 24.75
CA ILE A 235 -26.16 -16.59 26.19
C ILE A 235 -25.72 -18.00 26.58
N MET A 236 -24.82 -18.11 27.54
CA MET A 236 -24.30 -19.41 28.01
C MET A 236 -24.64 -19.62 29.48
N ILE A 237 -25.14 -20.81 29.83
CA ILE A 237 -25.21 -21.30 31.21
C ILE A 237 -24.26 -22.49 31.32
N VAL A 238 -23.22 -22.34 32.13
CA VAL A 238 -22.10 -23.28 32.26
C VAL A 238 -22.60 -24.64 32.74
N LYS A 239 -22.02 -25.70 32.18
CA LYS A 239 -22.26 -27.06 32.69
C LYS A 239 -21.61 -27.22 34.07
N PRO A 240 -22.33 -27.63 35.12
CA PRO A 240 -21.75 -27.85 36.43
C PRO A 240 -20.67 -28.95 36.38
N ASN A 241 -19.56 -28.74 37.10
CA ASN A 241 -18.38 -29.64 37.09
C ASN A 241 -18.65 -31.01 37.75
N ASN A 242 -19.74 -31.15 38.52
CA ASN A 242 -20.10 -32.38 39.21
C ASN A 242 -21.27 -33.09 38.51
N SER A 243 -21.32 -34.42 38.61
CA SER A 243 -22.38 -35.31 38.12
C SER A 243 -23.74 -35.12 38.85
N ASP A 244 -23.98 -33.94 39.42
CA ASP A 244 -25.20 -33.60 40.14
C ASP A 244 -26.32 -33.31 39.15
N VAL A 245 -27.19 -34.32 38.96
CA VAL A 245 -28.33 -34.30 38.06
C VAL A 245 -29.25 -33.11 38.35
N ALA A 246 -29.38 -32.69 39.61
CA ALA A 246 -30.24 -31.57 39.98
C ALA A 246 -29.70 -30.22 39.47
N GLN A 247 -28.37 -30.04 39.48
CA GLN A 247 -27.74 -28.82 38.95
C GLN A 247 -27.76 -28.79 37.42
N ALA A 248 -27.58 -29.93 36.77
CA ALA A 248 -27.68 -30.04 35.32
C ALA A 248 -29.10 -29.70 34.83
N GLU A 249 -30.13 -30.18 35.53
CA GLU A 249 -31.53 -29.86 35.21
C GLU A 249 -31.82 -28.37 35.47
N LYS A 250 -31.28 -27.79 36.54
CA LYS A 250 -31.41 -26.36 36.81
C LYS A 250 -30.82 -25.50 35.69
N ALA A 251 -29.63 -25.84 35.18
CA ALA A 251 -29.00 -25.11 34.07
C ALA A 251 -29.85 -25.14 32.80
N LYS A 252 -30.44 -26.30 32.50
CA LYS A 252 -31.38 -26.49 31.39
C LYS A 252 -32.65 -25.64 31.56
N THR A 253 -33.32 -25.73 32.71
CA THR A 253 -34.51 -24.91 33.01
C THR A 253 -34.20 -23.42 32.90
N THR A 254 -33.04 -22.99 33.38
CA THR A 254 -32.61 -21.59 33.32
C THR A 254 -32.50 -21.11 31.87
N ILE A 255 -31.83 -21.87 30.99
CA ILE A 255 -31.72 -21.46 29.58
C ILE A 255 -33.07 -21.48 28.87
N GLU A 256 -33.96 -22.42 29.20
CA GLU A 256 -35.31 -22.51 28.63
C GLU A 256 -36.18 -21.31 29.04
N ASP A 257 -36.06 -20.84 30.28
CA ASP A 257 -36.79 -19.67 30.75
C ASP A 257 -36.25 -18.37 30.13
N ILE A 258 -34.93 -18.27 29.94
CA ILE A 258 -34.32 -17.18 29.15
C ILE A 258 -34.86 -17.18 27.73
N TYR A 259 -34.96 -18.36 27.09
CA TYR A 259 -35.50 -18.48 25.74
C TYR A 259 -36.98 -18.06 25.66
N LYS A 260 -37.82 -18.45 26.63
CA LYS A 260 -39.22 -17.98 26.71
C LYS A 260 -39.30 -16.46 26.84
N LYS A 261 -38.42 -15.84 27.64
CA LYS A 261 -38.36 -14.38 27.78
C LYS A 261 -38.01 -13.69 26.46
N ILE A 262 -37.05 -14.24 25.71
CA ILE A 262 -36.73 -13.77 24.35
C ILE A 262 -37.96 -13.87 23.44
N GLN A 263 -38.68 -15.00 23.46
CA GLN A 263 -39.91 -15.18 22.67
C GLN A 263 -41.05 -14.22 23.08
N GLN A 264 -41.05 -13.76 24.34
CA GLN A 264 -41.98 -12.75 24.85
C GLN A 264 -41.58 -11.31 24.50
N GLY A 265 -40.45 -11.11 23.81
CA GLY A 265 -40.01 -9.80 23.31
C GLY A 265 -38.94 -9.10 24.16
N GLU A 266 -38.40 -9.76 25.19
CA GLU A 266 -37.27 -9.22 25.96
C GLU A 266 -36.00 -9.12 25.08
N SER A 267 -35.17 -8.11 25.33
CA SER A 267 -33.92 -7.92 24.59
C SER A 267 -32.94 -9.06 24.86
N PHE A 268 -32.46 -9.70 23.79
CA PHE A 268 -31.41 -10.71 23.86
C PHE A 268 -30.15 -10.18 24.55
N GLU A 269 -29.75 -8.95 24.22
CA GLU A 269 -28.55 -8.31 24.73
C GLU A 269 -28.65 -8.06 26.24
N SER A 270 -29.81 -7.60 26.73
CA SER A 270 -30.06 -7.43 28.16
C SER A 270 -30.04 -8.76 28.90
N LEU A 271 -30.67 -9.79 28.35
CA LEU A 271 -30.65 -11.14 28.94
C LEU A 271 -29.24 -11.74 28.93
N ALA A 272 -28.45 -11.50 27.88
CA ALA A 272 -27.06 -11.91 27.82
C ALA A 272 -26.21 -11.21 28.89
N GLN A 273 -26.38 -9.90 29.07
CA GLN A 273 -25.68 -9.13 30.10
C GLN A 273 -26.03 -9.59 31.51
N GLN A 274 -27.28 -9.97 31.74
CA GLN A 274 -27.77 -10.32 33.07
C GLN A 274 -27.50 -11.79 33.44
N PHE A 275 -27.64 -12.71 32.48
CA PHE A 275 -27.71 -14.14 32.76
C PHE A 275 -26.61 -14.97 32.09
N SER A 276 -25.89 -14.45 31.09
CA SER A 276 -24.82 -15.22 30.47
C SER A 276 -23.64 -15.37 31.42
N GLU A 277 -23.20 -16.60 31.61
CA GLU A 277 -22.05 -16.96 32.46
C GLU A 277 -20.73 -16.93 31.68
N ASP A 278 -20.76 -16.65 30.37
CA ASP A 278 -19.56 -16.28 29.61
C ASP A 278 -19.18 -14.82 29.88
N LYS A 279 -18.27 -14.65 30.84
CA LYS A 279 -17.77 -13.35 31.28
C LYS A 279 -17.11 -12.51 30.17
N SER A 280 -16.65 -13.13 29.08
CA SER A 280 -15.95 -12.43 28.00
C SER A 280 -16.90 -11.71 27.04
N SER A 281 -18.11 -12.23 26.88
CA SER A 281 -19.12 -11.74 25.94
C SER A 281 -20.34 -11.13 26.62
N ALA A 282 -20.69 -11.58 27.83
CA ALA A 282 -21.88 -11.11 28.56
C ALA A 282 -21.98 -9.58 28.65
N PRO A 283 -20.92 -8.81 29.04
CA PRO A 283 -21.01 -7.35 29.11
C PRO A 283 -21.30 -6.68 27.76
N LYS A 284 -20.96 -7.35 26.65
CA LYS A 284 -21.16 -6.90 25.28
C LYS A 284 -22.47 -7.42 24.67
N GLY A 285 -23.44 -7.78 25.52
CA GLY A 285 -24.71 -8.36 25.06
C GLY A 285 -24.54 -9.75 24.45
N GLY A 286 -23.52 -10.49 24.88
CA GLY A 286 -23.21 -11.83 24.37
C GLY A 286 -22.41 -11.84 23.07
N LEU A 287 -22.03 -10.68 22.52
CA LEU A 287 -21.34 -10.59 21.23
C LEU A 287 -19.96 -11.27 21.24
N LEU A 288 -19.76 -12.19 20.30
CA LEU A 288 -18.49 -12.87 20.04
C LEU A 288 -17.71 -12.20 18.90
N GLN A 289 -16.39 -12.40 18.90
CA GLN A 289 -15.54 -12.04 17.76
C GLN A 289 -15.95 -12.84 16.52
N ARG A 290 -15.71 -12.30 15.32
CA ARG A 290 -15.93 -13.02 14.07
C ARG A 290 -15.13 -14.34 14.08
N PHE A 291 -15.78 -15.44 13.70
CA PHE A 291 -15.13 -16.74 13.62
C PHE A 291 -15.61 -17.58 12.44
N GLY A 292 -14.73 -18.47 11.99
CA GLY A 292 -14.96 -19.52 10.99
C GLY A 292 -14.90 -20.91 11.65
N SER A 293 -15.12 -21.98 10.87
CA SER A 293 -15.03 -23.35 11.40
C SER A 293 -13.65 -23.66 11.99
N GLY A 294 -13.63 -24.36 13.13
CA GLY A 294 -12.42 -24.79 13.85
C GLY A 294 -11.69 -23.66 14.60
N GLN A 295 -12.31 -22.49 14.73
CA GLN A 295 -11.76 -21.39 15.53
C GLN A 295 -12.28 -21.41 16.97
N LEU A 296 -13.42 -22.04 17.20
CA LEU A 296 -13.95 -22.32 18.54
C LEU A 296 -13.67 -23.77 18.91
N SER A 297 -13.61 -24.03 20.21
CA SER A 297 -13.38 -25.37 20.75
C SER A 297 -14.61 -26.27 20.72
N SER A 298 -15.81 -25.75 20.46
CA SER A 298 -17.05 -26.55 20.36
C SER A 298 -17.59 -26.54 18.93
N GLU A 299 -17.55 -27.73 18.31
CA GLU A 299 -18.12 -27.97 16.98
C GLU A 299 -19.66 -27.86 16.99
N GLU A 300 -20.31 -28.26 18.09
CA GLU A 300 -21.77 -28.15 18.26
C GLU A 300 -22.21 -26.69 18.20
N PHE A 301 -21.50 -25.80 18.90
CA PHE A 301 -21.78 -24.38 18.89
C PHE A 301 -21.58 -23.77 17.50
N GLU A 302 -20.46 -24.07 16.85
CA GLU A 302 -20.22 -23.60 15.48
C GLU A 302 -21.34 -24.04 14.54
N ASN A 303 -21.72 -25.32 14.57
CA ASN A 303 -22.76 -25.84 13.68
C ASN A 303 -24.09 -25.10 13.84
N VAL A 304 -24.56 -24.89 15.08
CA VAL A 304 -25.79 -24.12 15.31
C VAL A 304 -25.64 -22.68 14.82
N ALA A 305 -24.50 -22.03 15.07
CA ALA A 305 -24.25 -20.66 14.61
C ALA A 305 -24.31 -20.53 13.07
N PHE A 306 -23.76 -21.50 12.33
CA PHE A 306 -23.77 -21.51 10.86
C PHE A 306 -25.11 -21.91 10.25
N GLU A 307 -25.93 -22.69 10.97
CA GLU A 307 -27.28 -23.12 10.55
C GLU A 307 -28.29 -21.96 10.54
N LEU A 308 -28.12 -20.95 11.41
CA LEU A 308 -28.92 -19.72 11.38
C LEU A 308 -28.76 -19.03 10.02
N LYS A 309 -29.85 -18.60 9.38
CA LYS A 309 -29.86 -18.01 8.03
C LYS A 309 -30.15 -16.52 8.04
N GLU A 310 -31.14 -16.10 8.81
CA GLU A 310 -31.65 -14.73 8.80
C GLU A 310 -30.95 -13.85 9.84
N LYS A 311 -30.73 -12.58 9.50
CA LYS A 311 -30.18 -11.61 10.44
C LYS A 311 -31.08 -11.50 11.67
N ASN A 312 -30.47 -11.52 12.86
CA ASN A 312 -31.14 -11.57 14.17
C ASN A 312 -31.90 -12.87 14.47
N GLN A 313 -31.80 -13.92 13.65
CA GLN A 313 -32.37 -15.22 14.00
C GLN A 313 -31.75 -15.77 15.28
N ILE A 314 -32.58 -16.37 16.13
CA ILE A 314 -32.19 -16.92 17.43
C ILE A 314 -32.41 -18.44 17.40
N SER A 315 -31.42 -19.21 17.86
CA SER A 315 -31.51 -20.66 17.97
C SER A 315 -32.45 -21.09 19.10
N ALA A 316 -32.97 -22.31 19.06
CA ALA A 316 -33.47 -22.96 20.27
C ALA A 316 -32.31 -23.20 21.26
N PRO A 317 -32.58 -23.40 22.56
CA PRO A 317 -31.56 -23.83 23.51
C PRO A 317 -30.92 -25.15 23.09
N PHE A 318 -29.59 -25.21 23.12
CA PHE A 318 -28.83 -26.42 22.82
C PHE A 318 -27.64 -26.58 23.76
N GLN A 319 -27.11 -27.80 23.88
CA GLN A 319 -26.02 -28.10 24.80
C GLN A 319 -24.71 -28.34 24.04
N SER A 320 -23.62 -27.76 24.54
CA SER A 320 -22.24 -28.04 24.13
C SER A 320 -21.44 -28.67 25.28
N GLN A 321 -20.16 -28.95 25.06
CA GLN A 321 -19.26 -29.37 26.13
C GLN A 321 -19.10 -28.33 27.27
N PHE A 322 -19.37 -27.04 27.01
CA PHE A 322 -19.22 -25.96 27.99
C PHE A 322 -20.49 -25.66 28.79
N GLY A 323 -21.66 -26.06 28.30
CA GLY A 323 -22.92 -25.64 28.89
C GLY A 323 -24.10 -25.63 27.92
N TRP A 324 -25.17 -24.97 28.35
CA TRP A 324 -26.31 -24.66 27.52
C TRP A 324 -26.16 -23.30 26.87
N HIS A 325 -26.60 -23.18 25.62
CA HIS A 325 -26.43 -21.98 24.81
C HIS A 325 -27.72 -21.60 24.08
N ILE A 326 -27.90 -20.29 23.88
CA ILE A 326 -28.77 -19.71 22.86
C ILE A 326 -27.90 -18.80 22.01
N VAL A 327 -27.99 -18.91 20.69
CA VAL A 327 -27.19 -18.12 19.74
C VAL A 327 -28.09 -17.24 18.91
N LYS A 328 -27.69 -15.97 18.73
CA LYS A 328 -28.32 -14.99 17.85
C LYS A 328 -27.36 -14.64 16.71
N LEU A 329 -27.80 -14.80 15.46
CA LEU A 329 -27.01 -14.42 14.29
C LEU A 329 -26.97 -12.89 14.13
N ILE A 330 -25.77 -12.31 14.13
CA ILE A 330 -25.59 -10.88 13.88
C ILE A 330 -25.29 -10.63 12.40
N GLU A 331 -24.36 -11.39 11.83
CA GLU A 331 -23.92 -11.21 10.45
C GLU A 331 -23.23 -12.47 9.90
N LYS A 332 -23.41 -12.74 8.60
CA LYS A 332 -22.65 -13.75 7.85
C LYS A 332 -21.63 -13.07 6.94
N HIS A 333 -20.46 -13.67 6.87
CA HIS A 333 -19.31 -13.21 6.08
C HIS A 333 -18.93 -14.32 5.09
N PRO A 334 -19.55 -14.39 3.90
CA PRO A 334 -19.21 -15.41 2.92
C PRO A 334 -17.77 -15.23 2.42
N LEU A 335 -17.21 -16.29 1.84
CA LEU A 335 -15.92 -16.20 1.15
C LEU A 335 -16.05 -15.21 -0.02
N LEU A 336 -15.14 -14.24 -0.09
CA LEU A 336 -15.14 -13.23 -1.14
C LEU A 336 -14.71 -13.84 -2.50
N PRO A 337 -15.08 -13.20 -3.63
CA PRO A 337 -14.59 -13.58 -4.94
C PRO A 337 -13.05 -13.53 -5.04
N PHE A 338 -12.48 -14.33 -5.93
CA PHE A 338 -11.04 -14.44 -6.11
C PHE A 338 -10.36 -13.08 -6.32
N ASP A 339 -10.93 -12.25 -7.20
CA ASP A 339 -10.34 -10.95 -7.58
C ASP A 339 -10.22 -10.00 -6.38
N GLU A 340 -11.18 -10.05 -5.44
CA GLU A 340 -11.14 -9.26 -4.21
C GLU A 340 -10.14 -9.83 -3.19
N MET A 341 -9.91 -11.14 -3.18
CA MET A 341 -9.00 -11.81 -2.25
C MET A 341 -7.55 -11.88 -2.73
N LYS A 342 -7.30 -11.69 -4.03
CA LYS A 342 -6.01 -11.97 -4.65
C LYS A 342 -4.84 -11.26 -3.94
N ALA A 343 -4.97 -9.96 -3.69
CA ALA A 343 -3.91 -9.17 -3.04
C ALA A 343 -3.65 -9.64 -1.59
N ASP A 344 -4.70 -9.96 -0.85
CA ASP A 344 -4.59 -10.49 0.52
C ASP A 344 -3.95 -11.88 0.54
N LEU A 345 -4.27 -12.73 -0.43
CA LEU A 345 -3.68 -14.06 -0.59
C LEU A 345 -2.20 -13.98 -0.96
N GLU A 346 -1.82 -13.09 -1.88
CA GLU A 346 -0.42 -12.83 -2.24
C GLU A 346 0.39 -12.44 -1.00
N GLU A 347 -0.15 -11.52 -0.17
CA GLU A 347 0.53 -11.08 1.05
C GLU A 347 0.60 -12.17 2.12
N LYS A 348 -0.46 -12.98 2.28
CA LYS A 348 -0.45 -14.15 3.17
C LYS A 348 0.60 -15.17 2.73
N ILE A 349 0.65 -15.51 1.44
CA ILE A 349 1.63 -16.46 0.87
C ILE A 349 3.06 -15.96 1.06
N ARG A 350 3.30 -14.65 0.90
CA ARG A 350 4.63 -14.05 1.10
C ARG A 350 5.15 -14.22 2.53
N LYS A 351 4.25 -14.24 3.51
CA LYS A 351 4.57 -14.42 4.94
C LYS A 351 4.53 -15.89 5.38
N ASP A 352 3.91 -16.76 4.58
CA ASP A 352 3.77 -18.19 4.87
C ASP A 352 5.01 -18.99 4.44
N GLU A 353 5.13 -20.22 4.96
CA GLU A 353 6.17 -21.18 4.57
C GLU A 353 6.16 -21.50 3.06
N ARG A 354 5.00 -21.36 2.39
CA ARG A 354 4.86 -21.44 0.93
C ARG A 354 5.78 -20.52 0.15
N SER A 355 6.15 -19.37 0.71
CA SER A 355 7.08 -18.42 0.08
C SER A 355 8.43 -19.07 -0.26
N LEU A 356 8.84 -20.12 0.47
CA LEU A 356 10.07 -20.87 0.19
C LEU A 356 10.04 -21.51 -1.20
N LEU A 357 8.87 -21.92 -1.71
CA LEU A 357 8.75 -22.46 -3.07
C LEU A 357 9.03 -21.40 -4.14
N ILE A 358 8.56 -20.17 -3.90
CA ILE A 358 8.78 -19.03 -4.80
C ILE A 358 10.29 -18.72 -4.83
N THR A 359 10.90 -18.55 -3.65
CA THR A 359 12.34 -18.25 -3.53
C THR A 359 13.19 -19.37 -4.13
N ASN A 360 12.87 -20.63 -3.86
CA ASN A 360 13.60 -21.78 -4.42
C ASN A 360 13.45 -21.88 -5.94
N SER A 361 12.27 -21.57 -6.48
CA SER A 361 12.06 -21.54 -7.94
C SER A 361 12.91 -20.49 -8.62
N LEU A 362 12.94 -19.27 -8.05
CA LEU A 362 13.81 -18.20 -8.55
C LEU A 362 15.28 -18.60 -8.44
N ALA A 363 15.73 -19.05 -7.27
CA ALA A 363 17.11 -19.48 -7.05
C ALA A 363 17.53 -20.55 -8.07
N LYS A 364 16.68 -21.54 -8.33
CA LYS A 364 16.90 -22.58 -9.34
C LYS A 364 17.04 -21.98 -10.75
N LYS A 365 16.15 -21.05 -11.13
CA LYS A 365 16.24 -20.34 -12.43
C LYS A 365 17.54 -19.57 -12.56
N LEU A 366 17.95 -18.84 -11.51
CA LEU A 366 19.16 -18.02 -11.53
C LEU A 366 20.43 -18.87 -11.53
N ARG A 367 20.48 -19.98 -10.80
CA ARG A 367 21.59 -20.95 -10.85
C ARG A 367 21.74 -21.59 -12.23
N ALA A 368 20.65 -21.84 -12.94
CA ALA A 368 20.69 -22.35 -14.30
C ALA A 368 21.11 -21.26 -15.32
N LYS A 369 20.73 -20.01 -15.06
CA LYS A 369 21.00 -18.87 -15.95
C LYS A 369 22.43 -18.37 -15.87
N TYR A 370 23.00 -18.30 -14.67
CA TYR A 370 24.30 -17.70 -14.44
C TYR A 370 25.37 -18.72 -14.09
N THR A 371 26.58 -18.45 -14.59
CA THR A 371 27.77 -19.20 -14.17
C THR A 371 28.29 -18.64 -12.85
N TYR A 372 28.67 -19.52 -11.93
CA TYR A 372 29.25 -19.09 -10.67
C TYR A 372 30.36 -20.05 -10.20
N VAL A 373 31.42 -19.49 -9.62
CA VAL A 373 32.59 -20.25 -9.15
C VAL A 373 32.89 -19.85 -7.71
N LYS A 374 32.99 -20.85 -6.82
CA LYS A 374 33.39 -20.66 -5.42
C LYS A 374 34.88 -20.91 -5.22
N ASP A 375 35.51 -20.13 -4.36
CA ASP A 375 36.86 -20.41 -3.88
C ASP A 375 36.82 -21.36 -2.68
N ALA A 376 37.17 -22.62 -2.93
CA ALA A 376 37.14 -23.66 -1.90
C ALA A 376 38.16 -23.44 -0.77
N LYS A 377 39.29 -22.77 -1.04
CA LYS A 377 40.32 -22.52 -0.03
C LYS A 377 39.84 -21.45 0.95
N VAL A 378 39.28 -20.36 0.42
CA VAL A 378 38.72 -19.26 1.23
C VAL A 378 37.53 -19.76 2.05
N LEU A 379 36.63 -20.56 1.45
CA LEU A 379 35.51 -21.16 2.18
C LEU A 379 35.98 -22.09 3.31
N ALA A 380 37.04 -22.89 3.08
CA ALA A 380 37.60 -23.76 4.12
C ALA A 380 38.21 -22.96 5.29
N GLN A 381 38.81 -21.80 5.03
CA GLN A 381 39.28 -20.90 6.08
C GLN A 381 38.11 -20.32 6.89
N ILE A 382 37.05 -19.87 6.22
CA ILE A 382 35.84 -19.37 6.89
C ILE A 382 35.21 -20.47 7.76
N LYS A 383 35.06 -21.70 7.25
CA LYS A 383 34.55 -22.84 8.04
C LYS A 383 35.31 -23.08 9.34
N LYS A 384 36.63 -22.93 9.33
CA LYS A 384 37.47 -23.08 10.53
C LYS A 384 37.33 -21.93 11.52
N SER A 385 36.87 -20.77 11.06
CA SER A 385 36.72 -19.56 11.88
C SER A 385 35.38 -19.47 12.61
N VAL A 386 34.36 -20.19 12.14
CA VAL A 386 33.04 -20.23 12.79
C VAL A 386 33.07 -21.29 13.88
N THR A 387 32.71 -20.91 15.10
CA THR A 387 32.72 -21.76 16.30
C THR A 387 31.30 -22.07 16.78
N GLU A 388 31.17 -22.87 17.84
CA GLU A 388 29.88 -23.13 18.47
C GLU A 388 29.26 -21.86 19.12
N ASP A 389 30.04 -20.80 19.31
CA ASP A 389 29.56 -19.49 19.81
C ASP A 389 28.46 -18.88 18.91
N PHE A 390 28.33 -19.38 17.67
CA PHE A 390 27.24 -19.02 16.77
C PHE A 390 25.88 -19.33 17.41
N TYR A 391 25.73 -20.50 18.05
CA TYR A 391 24.45 -20.92 18.62
C TYR A 391 24.08 -20.12 19.88
N SER A 392 25.08 -19.59 20.60
CA SER A 392 24.87 -18.65 21.72
C SER A 392 24.75 -17.20 21.28
N GLN A 393 24.76 -16.92 19.97
CA GLN A 393 24.68 -15.57 19.38
C GLN A 393 25.81 -14.63 19.83
N THR A 394 26.95 -15.20 20.24
CA THR A 394 28.12 -14.45 20.74
C THR A 394 29.28 -14.48 19.76
N TRP A 395 29.19 -15.24 18.67
CA TRP A 395 30.25 -15.33 17.68
C TRP A 395 30.54 -13.96 17.04
N GLN A 396 31.83 -13.62 17.00
CA GLN A 396 32.33 -12.40 16.38
C GLN A 396 33.20 -12.74 15.18
N ILE A 397 33.15 -11.88 14.16
CA ILE A 397 34.00 -12.01 12.98
C ILE A 397 35.46 -11.76 13.40
N PRO A 398 36.40 -12.71 13.14
CA PRO A 398 37.81 -12.50 13.48
C PRO A 398 38.42 -11.29 12.77
N ALA A 399 39.20 -10.48 13.48
CA ALA A 399 39.77 -9.22 12.98
C ALA A 399 40.63 -9.42 11.72
N ASN A 400 41.46 -10.47 11.70
CA ASN A 400 42.30 -10.82 10.56
C ASN A 400 41.49 -11.17 9.29
N LEU A 401 40.29 -11.72 9.44
CA LEU A 401 39.40 -12.03 8.31
C LEU A 401 38.61 -10.81 7.85
N LYS A 402 38.35 -9.85 8.75
CA LYS A 402 37.68 -8.59 8.43
C LYS A 402 38.51 -7.72 7.49
N GLU A 403 39.83 -7.78 7.63
CA GLU A 403 40.80 -7.05 6.79
C GLU A 403 41.16 -7.81 5.50
N MET A 404 40.82 -9.09 5.41
CA MET A 404 41.14 -9.96 4.28
C MET A 404 40.07 -9.88 3.19
N ASN A 405 40.27 -8.99 2.20
CA ASN A 405 39.33 -8.78 1.09
C ASN A 405 39.51 -9.78 -0.07
N LEU A 406 39.51 -11.08 0.23
CA LEU A 406 39.66 -12.13 -0.78
C LEU A 406 38.32 -12.43 -1.49
N PRO A 407 38.33 -12.71 -2.81
CA PRO A 407 37.14 -13.16 -3.52
C PRO A 407 36.75 -14.57 -3.04
N LEU A 408 35.48 -14.76 -2.69
CA LEU A 408 34.91 -16.03 -2.24
C LEU A 408 33.99 -16.64 -3.31
N LEU A 409 33.22 -15.82 -4.01
CA LEU A 409 32.29 -16.24 -5.05
C LEU A 409 32.44 -15.30 -6.25
N THR A 410 32.51 -15.86 -7.45
CA THR A 410 32.53 -15.09 -8.71
C THR A 410 31.33 -15.45 -9.55
N ILE A 411 30.50 -14.47 -9.92
CA ILE A 411 29.29 -14.63 -10.74
C ILE A 411 29.57 -14.06 -12.14
N ASN A 412 29.24 -14.83 -13.18
CA ASN A 412 29.45 -14.51 -14.60
C ASN A 412 30.86 -14.00 -14.94
N LYS A 413 31.88 -14.52 -14.24
CA LYS A 413 33.31 -14.17 -14.38
C LYS A 413 33.69 -12.72 -14.02
N THR A 414 32.71 -11.81 -13.85
CA THR A 414 32.95 -10.38 -13.65
C THR A 414 32.66 -9.93 -12.23
N GLN A 415 31.54 -10.35 -11.65
CA GLN A 415 31.14 -9.91 -10.32
C GLN A 415 31.83 -10.77 -9.26
N LYS A 416 32.72 -10.17 -8.48
CA LYS A 416 33.40 -10.81 -7.36
C LYS A 416 32.72 -10.44 -6.05
N VAL A 417 32.30 -11.44 -5.30
CA VAL A 417 31.77 -11.32 -3.93
C VAL A 417 32.83 -11.81 -2.96
N THR A 418 33.06 -11.04 -1.90
CA THR A 418 34.23 -11.18 -1.03
C THR A 418 33.91 -11.94 0.26
N ALA A 419 34.94 -12.54 0.87
CA ALA A 419 34.82 -13.26 2.14
C ALA A 419 34.20 -12.43 3.28
N PRO A 420 34.54 -11.13 3.48
CA PRO A 420 33.89 -10.28 4.48
C PRO A 420 32.37 -10.17 4.30
N SER A 421 31.87 -10.18 3.06
CA SER A 421 30.43 -10.12 2.79
C SER A 421 29.72 -11.37 3.32
N PHE A 422 30.31 -12.55 3.13
CA PHE A 422 29.76 -13.81 3.64
C PHE A 422 29.92 -13.94 5.16
N LEU A 423 31.03 -13.48 5.74
CA LEU A 423 31.21 -13.45 7.20
C LEU A 423 30.18 -12.55 7.89
N ASN A 424 29.89 -11.37 7.31
CA ASN A 424 28.81 -10.51 7.78
C ASN A 424 27.44 -11.21 7.65
N PHE A 425 27.20 -11.93 6.55
CA PHE A 425 25.99 -12.74 6.40
C PHE A 425 25.89 -13.82 7.49
N ILE A 426 26.94 -14.60 7.77
CA ILE A 426 26.94 -15.57 8.88
C ILE A 426 26.65 -14.87 10.21
N TYR A 427 27.30 -13.74 10.46
CA TYR A 427 27.10 -12.96 11.68
C TYR A 427 25.65 -12.51 11.88
N THR A 428 24.94 -12.11 10.82
CA THR A 428 23.52 -11.74 10.94
C THR A 428 22.61 -12.95 11.15
N GLN A 429 22.96 -14.10 10.56
CA GLN A 429 22.17 -15.33 10.65
C GLN A 429 22.21 -16.01 12.03
N GLN A 430 23.15 -15.64 12.91
CA GLN A 430 23.19 -16.19 14.28
C GLN A 430 21.91 -15.87 15.09
N LYS A 431 21.21 -14.78 14.73
CA LYS A 431 19.93 -14.39 15.35
C LYS A 431 18.73 -15.22 14.87
N SER A 432 18.90 -16.04 13.84
CA SER A 432 17.83 -16.81 13.21
C SER A 432 17.59 -18.19 13.85
N ASN A 433 18.16 -18.45 15.03
CA ASN A 433 17.98 -19.69 15.81
C ASN A 433 18.21 -20.98 15.00
N ILE A 434 19.24 -20.97 14.13
CA ILE A 434 19.56 -22.11 13.27
C ILE A 434 20.18 -23.22 14.12
N LYS A 435 19.62 -24.43 14.03
CA LYS A 435 20.03 -25.59 14.85
C LYS A 435 20.95 -26.59 14.14
N THR A 436 21.26 -26.38 12.85
CA THR A 436 22.07 -27.31 12.04
C THR A 436 23.42 -27.59 12.70
N LYS A 437 23.73 -28.86 12.98
CA LYS A 437 25.05 -29.32 13.47
C LYS A 437 25.65 -30.38 12.53
N PRO A 438 27.00 -30.53 12.49
CA PRO A 438 28.03 -29.68 13.14
C PRO A 438 28.18 -28.32 12.45
N VAL A 439 28.94 -27.38 13.06
CA VAL A 439 29.15 -26.01 12.53
C VAL A 439 29.63 -26.00 11.09
N ALA A 440 30.47 -26.95 10.67
CA ALA A 440 30.92 -27.05 9.29
C ALA A 440 29.75 -27.21 8.28
N LYS A 441 28.73 -28.01 8.64
CA LYS A 441 27.53 -28.21 7.83
C LYS A 441 26.65 -26.95 7.81
N LEU A 442 26.52 -26.28 8.96
CA LEU A 442 25.85 -24.98 9.05
C LEU A 442 26.48 -23.97 8.08
N VAL A 443 27.81 -23.86 8.06
CA VAL A 443 28.50 -22.92 7.16
C VAL A 443 28.29 -23.28 5.69
N ASP A 444 28.24 -24.57 5.33
CA ASP A 444 27.87 -25.00 3.98
C ASP A 444 26.45 -24.59 3.60
N GLU A 445 25.47 -24.84 4.46
CA GLU A 445 24.07 -24.45 4.23
C GLU A 445 23.91 -22.94 4.10
N LEU A 446 24.60 -22.17 4.96
CA LEU A 446 24.63 -20.71 4.89
C LEU A 446 25.31 -20.22 3.60
N PHE A 447 26.34 -20.92 3.12
CA PHE A 447 27.03 -20.55 1.88
C PHE A 447 26.13 -20.75 0.64
N GLU A 448 25.34 -21.82 0.60
CA GLU A 448 24.39 -22.03 -0.50
C GLU A 448 23.28 -20.96 -0.47
N LYS A 449 22.73 -20.64 0.70
CA LYS A 449 21.76 -19.54 0.86
C LYS A 449 22.35 -18.18 0.45
N PHE A 450 23.58 -17.91 0.87
CA PHE A 450 24.29 -16.70 0.48
C PHE A 450 24.50 -16.64 -1.03
N THR A 451 24.87 -17.75 -1.66
CA THR A 451 25.02 -17.82 -3.12
C THR A 451 23.72 -17.47 -3.84
N ASP A 452 22.58 -18.00 -3.38
CA ASP A 452 21.26 -17.68 -3.95
C ASP A 452 20.91 -16.19 -3.80
N GLU A 453 21.21 -15.61 -2.64
CA GLU A 453 21.03 -14.17 -2.40
C GLU A 453 21.91 -13.33 -3.33
N GLN A 454 23.19 -13.70 -3.51
CA GLN A 454 24.10 -12.97 -4.39
C GLN A 454 23.73 -13.10 -5.86
N LEU A 455 23.23 -14.26 -6.30
CA LEU A 455 22.68 -14.43 -7.65
C LEU A 455 21.44 -13.57 -7.86
N THR A 456 20.57 -13.47 -6.85
CA THR A 456 19.38 -12.60 -6.88
C THR A 456 19.77 -11.13 -6.92
N ASN A 457 20.75 -10.70 -6.13
CA ASN A 457 21.28 -9.34 -6.16
C ASN A 457 21.89 -9.02 -7.54
N TYR A 458 22.71 -9.91 -8.08
CA TYR A 458 23.29 -9.75 -9.42
C TYR A 458 22.20 -9.66 -10.50
N TYR A 459 21.18 -10.50 -10.44
CA TYR A 459 20.02 -10.43 -11.35
C TYR A 459 19.30 -9.08 -11.22
N ASN A 460 19.00 -8.67 -9.98
CA ASN A 460 18.35 -7.40 -9.70
C ASN A 460 19.15 -6.22 -10.27
N ASP A 461 20.46 -6.17 -10.04
CA ASP A 461 21.34 -5.10 -10.51
C ASP A 461 21.42 -5.03 -12.05
N ASN A 462 21.21 -6.17 -12.72
CA ASN A 462 21.23 -6.26 -14.18
C ASN A 462 19.86 -6.14 -14.86
N LEU A 463 18.77 -5.90 -14.12
CA LEU A 463 17.42 -5.79 -14.72
C LEU A 463 17.34 -4.75 -15.84
N GLU A 464 18.01 -3.61 -15.71
CA GLU A 464 18.05 -2.56 -16.74
C GLU A 464 18.79 -3.00 -18.01
N ASN A 465 19.74 -3.92 -17.89
CA ASN A 465 20.47 -4.47 -19.02
C ASN A 465 19.64 -5.56 -19.72
N GLU A 466 18.89 -6.34 -18.96
CA GLU A 466 18.15 -7.49 -19.46
C GLU A 466 16.74 -7.15 -19.98
N PHE A 467 16.08 -6.16 -19.38
CA PHE A 467 14.70 -5.79 -19.70
C PHE A 467 14.63 -4.33 -20.13
N SER A 468 14.41 -4.11 -21.44
CA SER A 468 14.26 -2.78 -22.01
C SER A 468 13.15 -1.98 -21.31
N GLU A 469 12.00 -2.60 -21.06
CA GLU A 469 10.87 -1.97 -20.39
C GLU A 469 11.22 -1.51 -18.97
N PHE A 470 11.96 -2.33 -18.22
CA PHE A 470 12.43 -1.95 -16.88
C PHE A 470 13.34 -0.72 -16.95
N ARG A 471 14.30 -0.72 -17.89
CA ARG A 471 15.20 0.41 -18.12
C ARG A 471 14.44 1.67 -18.48
N TYR A 472 13.49 1.58 -19.41
CA TYR A 472 12.72 2.73 -19.89
C TYR A 472 11.93 3.38 -18.77
N VAL A 473 11.27 2.59 -17.92
CA VAL A 473 10.55 3.12 -16.76
C VAL A 473 11.54 3.72 -15.74
N MET A 474 12.72 3.12 -15.54
CA MET A 474 13.74 3.70 -14.67
C MET A 474 14.30 5.03 -15.20
N ASP A 475 14.51 5.15 -16.51
CA ASP A 475 14.96 6.39 -17.14
C ASP A 475 13.90 7.50 -17.00
N GLU A 476 12.62 7.17 -17.12
CA GLU A 476 11.52 8.12 -16.87
C GLU A 476 11.52 8.62 -15.42
N TYR A 477 11.73 7.74 -14.43
CA TYR A 477 11.86 8.16 -13.03
C TYR A 477 13.08 9.04 -12.78
N ARG A 478 14.24 8.72 -13.38
CA ARG A 478 15.45 9.53 -13.27
C ARG A 478 15.21 10.94 -13.77
N ASP A 479 14.70 11.07 -14.99
CA ASP A 479 14.45 12.38 -15.59
C ASP A 479 13.36 13.14 -14.81
N GLY A 480 12.24 12.47 -14.49
CA GLY A 480 11.11 13.11 -13.82
C GLY A 480 11.47 13.72 -12.46
N LEU A 481 12.24 12.99 -11.65
CA LEU A 481 12.71 13.48 -10.35
C LEU A 481 13.69 14.65 -10.52
N LEU A 482 14.63 14.56 -11.47
CA LEU A 482 15.55 15.67 -11.75
C LEU A 482 14.83 16.93 -12.19
N LEU A 483 13.80 16.78 -13.02
CA LEU A 483 13.01 17.90 -13.51
C LEU A 483 12.22 18.55 -12.39
N PHE A 484 11.63 17.77 -11.48
CA PHE A 484 10.94 18.30 -10.32
C PHE A 484 11.87 19.16 -9.46
N ASP A 485 13.02 18.60 -9.04
CA ASP A 485 14.01 19.29 -8.22
C ASP A 485 14.54 20.56 -8.90
N LEU A 486 14.78 20.47 -10.22
CA LEU A 486 15.25 21.60 -11.00
C LEU A 486 14.19 22.71 -11.10
N MET A 487 12.93 22.36 -11.36
CA MET A 487 11.82 23.31 -11.44
C MET A 487 11.60 24.00 -10.09
N GLU A 488 11.66 23.24 -9.00
CA GLU A 488 11.56 23.80 -7.66
C GLU A 488 12.64 24.84 -7.40
N LYS A 489 13.89 24.52 -7.76
CA LYS A 489 15.05 25.38 -7.54
C LYS A 489 15.08 26.62 -8.44
N GLU A 490 15.03 26.43 -9.76
CA GLU A 490 15.31 27.49 -10.74
C GLU A 490 14.08 28.35 -11.07
N ILE A 491 12.88 27.80 -10.89
CA ILE A 491 11.63 28.46 -11.28
C ILE A 491 10.79 28.80 -10.07
N TRP A 492 10.33 27.81 -9.29
CA TRP A 492 9.32 28.05 -8.26
C TRP A 492 9.86 28.84 -7.08
N ASN A 493 11.05 28.48 -6.57
CA ASN A 493 11.69 29.21 -5.48
C ASN A 493 12.20 30.57 -5.93
N ARG A 494 12.72 30.66 -7.16
CA ARG A 494 13.12 31.94 -7.76
C ARG A 494 11.93 32.89 -7.91
N ALA A 495 10.81 32.44 -8.47
CA ALA A 495 9.62 33.27 -8.64
C ALA A 495 9.05 33.81 -7.32
N LYS A 496 9.32 33.13 -6.20
CA LYS A 496 8.89 33.57 -4.86
C LYS A 496 9.91 34.49 -4.17
N SER A 497 11.20 34.26 -4.39
CA SER A 497 12.29 34.90 -3.62
C SER A 497 13.03 36.02 -4.38
N ASP A 498 12.95 36.06 -5.71
CA ASP A 498 13.58 37.08 -6.57
C ASP A 498 12.81 38.41 -6.50
N THR A 499 13.04 39.15 -5.41
CA THR A 499 12.39 40.44 -5.14
C THR A 499 12.65 41.46 -6.25
N THR A 500 13.87 41.54 -6.76
CA THR A 500 14.26 42.44 -7.84
C THR A 500 13.56 42.08 -9.15
N GLY A 501 13.57 40.80 -9.53
CA GLY A 501 12.89 40.29 -10.71
C GLY A 501 11.38 40.53 -10.66
N LEU A 502 10.75 40.25 -9.51
CA LEU A 502 9.32 40.51 -9.29
C LEU A 502 8.96 41.99 -9.42
N MET A 503 9.75 42.89 -8.83
CA MET A 503 9.52 44.33 -8.92
C MET A 503 9.68 44.85 -10.34
N ASN A 504 10.70 44.40 -11.06
CA ASN A 504 10.93 44.77 -12.45
C ASN A 504 9.83 44.22 -13.37
N PHE A 505 9.42 42.96 -13.17
CA PHE A 505 8.33 42.34 -13.91
C PHE A 505 6.99 43.05 -13.68
N HIS A 506 6.69 43.42 -12.44
CA HIS A 506 5.52 44.22 -12.09
C HIS A 506 5.50 45.56 -12.83
N LYS A 507 6.60 46.32 -12.79
CA LYS A 507 6.72 47.61 -13.47
C LYS A 507 6.56 47.48 -14.98
N ALA A 508 7.22 46.49 -15.59
CA ALA A 508 7.14 46.25 -17.04
C ALA A 508 5.75 45.80 -17.51
N ASN A 509 4.93 45.24 -16.61
CA ASN A 509 3.59 44.74 -16.92
C ASN A 509 2.49 45.51 -16.18
N ILE A 510 2.75 46.77 -15.80
CA ILE A 510 1.85 47.54 -14.92
C ILE A 510 0.44 47.67 -15.50
N GLU A 511 0.30 47.69 -16.82
CA GLU A 511 -0.99 47.74 -17.52
C GLU A 511 -1.90 46.54 -17.22
N LYS A 512 -1.33 45.37 -16.87
CA LYS A 512 -2.08 44.18 -16.45
C LYS A 512 -2.51 44.24 -14.97
N TYR A 513 -1.95 45.17 -14.20
CA TYR A 513 -2.15 45.32 -12.76
C TYR A 513 -2.76 46.68 -12.46
N GLN A 514 -3.99 46.90 -12.93
CA GLN A 514 -4.73 48.14 -12.71
C GLN A 514 -5.90 47.89 -11.75
N TRP A 515 -6.04 48.77 -10.76
CA TRP A 515 -7.28 48.96 -10.03
C TRP A 515 -8.33 49.50 -11.01
N LYS A 516 -9.54 48.94 -10.96
CA LYS A 516 -10.71 49.64 -11.50
C LYS A 516 -11.01 50.88 -10.65
N LYS A 517 -12.01 51.66 -11.05
CA LYS A 517 -12.50 52.75 -10.19
C LYS A 517 -12.90 52.17 -8.83
N ARG A 518 -12.51 52.81 -7.74
CA ARG A 518 -12.76 52.36 -6.37
C ARG A 518 -13.51 53.40 -5.57
N TYR A 519 -14.31 52.95 -4.62
CA TYR A 519 -15.09 53.78 -3.73
C TYR A 519 -14.74 53.46 -2.27
N ASP A 520 -14.34 54.47 -1.50
CA ASP A 520 -14.28 54.38 -0.04
C ASP A 520 -15.68 54.61 0.49
N VAL A 521 -16.32 53.54 0.95
CA VAL A 521 -17.76 53.51 1.23
C VAL A 521 -18.06 52.97 2.60
N ASP A 522 -19.21 53.38 3.12
CA ASP A 522 -19.93 52.64 4.15
C ASP A 522 -21.19 52.05 3.48
N ILE A 523 -21.24 50.73 3.40
CA ILE A 523 -22.36 49.97 2.85
C ILE A 523 -23.22 49.54 4.03
N LEU A 524 -24.46 50.04 4.08
CA LEU A 524 -25.44 49.64 5.07
C LEU A 524 -26.46 48.73 4.40
N SER A 525 -26.89 47.67 5.09
CA SER A 525 -27.91 46.76 4.60
C SER A 525 -28.91 46.36 5.68
N SER A 526 -30.15 46.11 5.26
CA SER A 526 -31.24 45.63 6.11
C SER A 526 -32.21 44.78 5.29
N THR A 527 -32.88 43.80 5.90
CA THR A 527 -34.01 43.11 5.27
C THR A 527 -35.29 43.96 5.30
N ASP A 528 -35.32 45.04 6.09
CA ASP A 528 -36.44 45.96 6.22
C ASP A 528 -36.16 47.29 5.51
N LYS A 529 -37.01 47.62 4.53
CA LYS A 529 -36.94 48.84 3.74
C LYS A 529 -37.03 50.10 4.61
N LEU A 530 -37.91 50.11 5.62
CA LEU A 530 -38.12 51.28 6.47
C LEU A 530 -36.90 51.53 7.38
N ILE A 531 -36.23 50.47 7.81
CA ILE A 531 -35.00 50.57 8.60
C ILE A 531 -33.87 51.16 7.76
N ILE A 532 -33.68 50.69 6.53
CA ILE A 532 -32.62 51.24 5.69
C ILE A 532 -32.90 52.69 5.24
N GLU A 533 -34.17 53.06 5.03
CA GLU A 533 -34.56 54.44 4.75
C GLU A 533 -34.29 55.37 5.94
N LYS A 534 -34.47 54.88 7.17
CA LYS A 534 -34.06 55.60 8.39
C LYS A 534 -32.54 55.74 8.46
N ALA A 535 -31.80 54.67 8.16
CA ALA A 535 -30.33 54.69 8.10
C ALA A 535 -29.83 55.72 7.07
N GLN A 536 -30.42 55.74 5.86
CA GLN A 536 -30.13 56.73 4.83
C GLN A 536 -30.38 58.16 5.34
N LYS A 537 -31.50 58.42 6.02
CA LYS A 537 -31.79 59.74 6.61
C LYS A 537 -30.75 60.15 7.65
N PHE A 538 -30.29 59.22 8.48
CA PHE A 538 -29.24 59.50 9.47
C PHE A 538 -27.89 59.79 8.81
N LEU A 539 -27.49 59.02 7.79
CA LEU A 539 -26.29 59.30 7.00
C LEU A 539 -26.36 60.70 6.34
N LYS A 540 -27.50 61.05 5.73
CA LYS A 540 -27.70 62.39 5.12
C LYS A 540 -27.64 63.53 6.14
N LYS A 541 -27.92 63.25 7.41
CA LYS A 541 -27.80 64.20 8.54
C LYS A 541 -26.40 64.20 9.18
N GLY A 542 -25.42 63.51 8.58
CA GLY A 542 -24.05 63.44 9.08
C GLY A 542 -23.89 62.68 10.40
N LYS A 543 -24.80 61.75 10.72
CA LYS A 543 -24.68 60.92 11.92
C LYS A 543 -23.65 59.81 11.72
N SER A 544 -22.91 59.46 12.78
CA SER A 544 -21.89 58.41 12.74
C SER A 544 -22.51 57.01 12.59
N LEU A 545 -21.70 56.05 12.12
CA LEU A 545 -22.13 54.66 11.96
C LEU A 545 -22.48 54.02 13.32
N GLU A 546 -21.79 54.41 14.39
CA GLU A 546 -22.06 54.02 15.77
C GLU A 546 -23.44 54.49 16.20
N TYR A 547 -23.77 55.76 15.96
CA TYR A 547 -25.10 56.30 16.27
C TYR A 547 -26.21 55.55 15.50
N ILE A 548 -25.97 55.24 14.23
CA ILE A 548 -26.95 54.52 13.40
C ILE A 548 -27.16 53.10 13.93
N LYS A 549 -26.09 52.40 14.29
CA LYS A 549 -26.17 51.07 14.91
C LYS A 549 -26.91 51.12 16.24
N GLU A 550 -26.56 52.04 17.14
CA GLU A 550 -27.21 52.19 18.46
C GLU A 550 -28.70 52.52 18.34
N LYS A 551 -29.10 53.32 17.35
CA LYS A 551 -30.51 53.71 17.18
C LYS A 551 -31.36 52.70 16.43
N LEU A 552 -30.76 51.91 15.53
CA LEU A 552 -31.50 50.99 14.67
C LEU A 552 -31.36 49.53 15.10
N ASN A 553 -30.30 49.14 15.81
CA ASN A 553 -30.11 47.81 16.39
C ASN A 553 -30.48 47.84 17.87
N ASN A 554 -31.77 47.70 18.16
CA ASN A 554 -32.35 47.72 19.50
C ASN A 554 -32.88 46.34 19.90
N ASP A 555 -33.21 46.17 21.18
CA ASP A 555 -33.86 44.96 21.73
C ASP A 555 -33.13 43.64 21.42
N GLY A 556 -31.79 43.68 21.35
CA GLY A 556 -30.97 42.52 21.04
C GLY A 556 -31.02 42.05 19.58
N LYS A 557 -31.67 42.80 18.67
CA LYS A 557 -31.80 42.47 17.25
C LYS A 557 -30.90 43.35 16.38
N VAL A 558 -30.18 42.73 15.44
CA VAL A 558 -29.38 43.45 14.42
C VAL A 558 -30.27 43.72 13.21
N ASN A 559 -30.84 44.92 13.14
CA ASN A 559 -31.71 45.34 12.04
C ASN A 559 -30.94 46.00 10.89
N VAL A 560 -29.75 46.54 11.14
CA VAL A 560 -28.86 47.12 10.13
C VAL A 560 -27.42 46.62 10.29
N MET A 561 -26.86 46.12 9.20
CA MET A 561 -25.46 45.72 9.09
C MET A 561 -24.68 46.81 8.38
N VAL A 562 -23.40 46.96 8.75
CA VAL A 562 -22.52 48.00 8.18
C VAL A 562 -21.21 47.37 7.78
N LYS A 563 -20.77 47.64 6.55
CA LYS A 563 -19.48 47.24 6.02
C LYS A 563 -18.79 48.45 5.42
N SER A 564 -17.61 48.78 5.95
CA SER A 564 -16.83 49.93 5.49
C SER A 564 -15.52 49.47 4.87
N GLY A 565 -15.11 50.14 3.79
CA GLY A 565 -13.85 49.84 3.13
C GLY A 565 -13.74 50.47 1.75
N LEU A 566 -12.57 50.26 1.14
CA LEU A 566 -12.28 50.65 -0.24
C LEU A 566 -12.56 49.46 -1.16
N TYR A 567 -13.50 49.61 -2.08
CA TYR A 567 -13.95 48.53 -2.98
C TYR A 567 -13.95 48.98 -4.44
N GLU A 568 -13.67 48.07 -5.38
CA GLU A 568 -13.81 48.35 -6.82
C GLU A 568 -15.29 48.54 -7.21
N GLU A 569 -15.53 49.25 -8.30
CA GLU A 569 -16.87 49.62 -8.77
C GLU A 569 -17.77 48.41 -9.10
N ASP A 570 -17.17 47.28 -9.44
CA ASP A 570 -17.86 46.03 -9.71
C ASP A 570 -18.08 45.18 -8.45
N TYR A 571 -17.70 45.69 -7.27
CA TYR A 571 -17.88 44.98 -6.01
C TYR A 571 -19.37 44.89 -5.62
N ASP A 572 -19.93 43.69 -5.79
CA ASP A 572 -21.22 43.27 -5.26
C ASP A 572 -22.36 44.28 -5.47
N ILE A 573 -22.74 45.05 -4.43
CA ILE A 573 -23.81 46.04 -4.51
C ILE A 573 -23.39 47.33 -5.21
N LEU A 574 -22.09 47.65 -5.24
CA LEU A 574 -21.57 48.84 -5.93
C LEU A 574 -21.82 48.79 -7.43
N SER A 575 -21.83 47.57 -8.01
CA SER A 575 -22.17 47.35 -9.42
C SER A 575 -23.56 47.84 -9.83
N GLN A 576 -24.48 48.03 -8.86
CA GLN A 576 -25.84 48.53 -9.11
C GLN A 576 -25.90 50.07 -9.19
N TYR A 577 -24.84 50.77 -8.79
CA TYR A 577 -24.78 52.22 -8.83
C TYR A 577 -23.89 52.66 -10.00
N SER A 578 -24.50 53.00 -11.13
CA SER A 578 -23.79 53.58 -12.26
C SER A 578 -23.24 54.97 -11.87
N ASN A 579 -21.92 55.11 -11.75
CA ASN A 579 -21.22 56.37 -11.41
C ASN A 579 -21.71 57.02 -10.10
N ALA A 580 -21.59 56.30 -8.99
CA ALA A 580 -21.92 56.84 -7.67
C ALA A 580 -21.09 58.08 -7.34
N ALA A 581 -21.74 59.22 -7.09
CA ALA A 581 -21.11 60.44 -6.61
C ALA A 581 -20.83 60.37 -5.10
N VAL A 582 -19.92 61.21 -4.61
CA VAL A 582 -19.67 61.37 -3.17
C VAL A 582 -20.96 61.78 -2.47
N GLY A 583 -21.29 61.09 -1.38
CA GLY A 583 -22.51 61.26 -0.61
C GLY A 583 -23.33 59.98 -0.48
N VAL A 584 -24.55 60.14 0.04
CA VAL A 584 -25.44 59.02 0.36
C VAL A 584 -26.32 58.68 -0.83
N THR A 585 -26.23 57.45 -1.33
CA THR A 585 -26.99 56.96 -2.48
C THR A 585 -28.48 56.81 -2.18
N SER A 586 -29.28 56.59 -3.22
CA SER A 586 -30.63 56.04 -3.09
C SER A 586 -30.60 54.62 -2.49
N VAL A 587 -31.72 54.21 -1.89
CA VAL A 587 -31.88 52.83 -1.44
C VAL A 587 -32.08 51.94 -2.65
N VAL A 588 -31.29 50.88 -2.75
CA VAL A 588 -31.41 49.85 -3.80
C VAL A 588 -31.78 48.52 -3.16
N ASN A 589 -32.67 47.77 -3.81
CA ASN A 589 -32.98 46.39 -3.42
C ASN A 589 -32.13 45.43 -4.24
N LYS A 590 -31.49 44.47 -3.56
CA LYS A 590 -30.83 43.32 -4.19
C LYS A 590 -31.15 42.08 -3.36
N ASP A 591 -31.75 41.09 -4.02
CA ASP A 591 -32.24 39.85 -3.40
C ASP A 591 -33.23 40.12 -2.24
N LYS A 592 -32.89 39.73 -1.01
CA LYS A 592 -33.73 39.91 0.19
C LYS A 592 -33.36 41.15 1.02
N TYR A 593 -32.40 41.95 0.55
CA TYR A 593 -31.83 43.06 1.30
C TYR A 593 -32.01 44.38 0.57
N TYR A 594 -32.20 45.43 1.36
CA TYR A 594 -32.14 46.80 0.93
C TYR A 594 -30.83 47.41 1.40
N PHE A 595 -30.20 48.17 0.50
CA PHE A 595 -28.87 48.74 0.71
C PHE A 595 -28.92 50.25 0.55
N VAL A 596 -28.11 50.94 1.36
CA VAL A 596 -27.72 52.32 1.12
C VAL A 596 -26.21 52.41 1.26
N VAL A 597 -25.59 53.16 0.36
CA VAL A 597 -24.13 53.34 0.34
C VAL A 597 -23.84 54.81 0.62
N ASN A 598 -22.94 55.07 1.56
CA ASN A 598 -22.34 56.38 1.75
C ASN A 598 -20.97 56.38 1.09
N VAL A 599 -20.84 57.05 -0.05
CA VAL A 599 -19.55 57.22 -0.75
C VAL A 599 -18.80 58.37 -0.12
N LYS A 600 -17.72 58.07 0.61
CA LYS A 600 -16.88 59.08 1.27
C LYS A 600 -15.86 59.67 0.30
N ARG A 601 -15.26 58.83 -0.54
CA ARG A 601 -14.25 59.23 -1.52
C ARG A 601 -14.28 58.31 -2.75
N ILE A 602 -13.96 58.89 -3.90
CA ILE A 602 -13.79 58.18 -5.17
C ILE A 602 -12.30 58.15 -5.49
N ASN A 603 -11.79 56.97 -5.80
CA ASN A 603 -10.43 56.72 -6.25
C ASN A 603 -10.52 56.26 -7.70
N GLU A 604 -10.05 57.07 -8.65
CA GLU A 604 -10.07 56.69 -10.07
C GLU A 604 -9.20 55.45 -10.34
N ALA A 605 -9.44 54.82 -11.49
CA ALA A 605 -8.65 53.69 -11.94
C ALA A 605 -7.16 54.06 -12.03
N GLY A 606 -6.29 53.12 -11.67
CA GLY A 606 -4.86 53.39 -11.63
C GLY A 606 -4.04 52.17 -11.24
N PRO A 607 -2.70 52.27 -11.28
CA PRO A 607 -1.82 51.14 -11.06
C PRO A 607 -1.96 50.56 -9.65
N LYS A 608 -1.99 49.22 -9.56
CA LYS A 608 -1.88 48.51 -8.27
C LYS A 608 -0.45 48.65 -7.76
N GLU A 609 -0.29 48.83 -6.45
CA GLU A 609 1.04 48.67 -5.86
C GLU A 609 1.42 47.19 -5.84
N PHE A 610 2.72 46.90 -5.77
CA PHE A 610 3.18 45.51 -5.75
C PHE A 610 2.57 44.72 -4.57
N ALA A 611 2.42 45.35 -3.40
CA ALA A 611 1.81 44.72 -2.24
C ALA A 611 0.35 44.27 -2.49
N ASP A 612 -0.40 45.05 -3.28
CA ASP A 612 -1.81 44.80 -3.60
C ASP A 612 -2.02 43.63 -4.56
N CYS A 613 -1.01 43.29 -5.37
CA CYS A 613 -1.11 42.29 -6.43
C CYS A 613 -0.03 41.19 -6.37
N LYS A 614 0.77 41.14 -5.29
CA LYS A 614 1.94 40.26 -5.13
C LYS A 614 1.69 38.81 -5.54
N GLY A 615 0.60 38.20 -5.09
CA GLY A 615 0.29 36.80 -5.41
C GLY A 615 0.09 36.56 -6.92
N LYS A 616 -0.61 37.48 -7.60
CA LYS A 616 -0.81 37.41 -9.05
C LYS A 616 0.49 37.67 -9.81
N VAL A 617 1.28 38.66 -9.37
CA VAL A 617 2.59 38.96 -9.96
C VAL A 617 3.54 37.77 -9.85
N ILE A 618 3.59 37.08 -8.69
CA ILE A 618 4.40 35.87 -8.51
C ILE A 618 3.98 34.78 -9.50
N SER A 619 2.68 34.54 -9.64
CA SER A 619 2.16 33.55 -10.59
C SER A 619 2.50 33.89 -12.04
N ASP A 620 2.29 35.14 -12.44
CA ASP A 620 2.54 35.60 -13.81
C ASP A 620 4.05 35.63 -14.11
N TYR A 621 4.89 35.98 -13.11
CA TYR A 621 6.36 35.95 -13.21
C TYR A 621 6.89 34.52 -13.30
N GLN A 622 6.33 33.59 -12.51
CA GLN A 622 6.66 32.16 -12.64
C GLN A 622 6.39 31.67 -14.07
N GLN A 623 5.22 31.97 -14.62
CA GLN A 623 4.86 31.58 -15.98
C GLN A 623 5.79 32.25 -17.02
N PHE A 624 6.19 33.50 -16.79
CA PHE A 624 7.18 34.17 -17.62
C PHE A 624 8.52 33.43 -17.58
N LEU A 625 9.04 33.07 -16.41
CA LEU A 625 10.27 32.28 -16.28
C LEU A 625 10.14 30.96 -17.04
N GLU A 626 9.06 30.20 -16.82
CA GLU A 626 8.82 28.90 -17.47
C GLU A 626 8.83 28.98 -19.00
N ASN A 627 8.15 29.99 -19.57
CA ASN A 627 8.05 30.16 -21.02
C ASN A 627 9.38 30.55 -21.68
N ASN A 628 10.25 31.28 -20.99
CA ASN A 628 11.52 31.76 -21.55
C ASN A 628 12.71 30.87 -21.20
N TRP A 629 12.57 29.99 -20.21
CA TRP A 629 13.69 29.25 -19.65
C TRP A 629 14.36 28.29 -20.65
N VAL A 630 13.58 27.62 -21.52
CA VAL A 630 14.17 26.75 -22.55
C VAL A 630 15.05 27.57 -23.51
N ASP A 631 14.65 28.79 -23.86
CA ASP A 631 15.45 29.66 -24.73
C ASP A 631 16.72 30.17 -24.03
N GLU A 632 16.69 30.34 -22.70
CA GLU A 632 17.90 30.61 -21.91
C GLU A 632 18.83 29.38 -21.90
N LEU A 633 18.30 28.17 -21.72
CA LEU A 633 19.08 26.94 -21.75
C LEU A 633 19.71 26.70 -23.13
N LYS A 634 18.99 26.99 -24.22
CA LYS A 634 19.53 26.93 -25.60
C LYS A 634 20.75 27.84 -25.82
N LYS A 635 20.92 28.89 -25.01
CA LYS A 635 22.12 29.76 -25.05
C LYS A 635 23.26 29.22 -24.18
N GLU A 636 22.94 28.44 -23.16
CA GLU A 636 23.92 27.86 -22.23
C GLU A 636 24.57 26.59 -22.79
N PHE A 637 23.83 25.79 -23.57
CA PHE A 637 24.25 24.49 -24.07
C PHE A 637 24.41 24.48 -25.60
N GLN A 638 25.38 23.71 -26.10
CA GLN A 638 25.56 23.46 -27.53
C GLN A 638 24.68 22.30 -27.99
N ILE A 639 23.81 22.55 -28.98
CA ILE A 639 22.84 21.57 -29.49
C ILE A 639 23.14 21.26 -30.95
N ASN A 640 23.37 19.99 -31.26
CA ASN A 640 23.59 19.52 -32.63
C ASN A 640 22.50 18.52 -33.01
N ILE A 641 21.62 18.87 -33.95
CA ILE A 641 20.54 18.01 -34.44
C ILE A 641 20.96 17.33 -35.75
N ASN A 642 20.87 16.00 -35.80
CA ASN A 642 21.09 15.24 -37.02
C ASN A 642 19.83 15.26 -37.90
N LYS A 643 19.76 16.22 -38.83
CA LYS A 643 18.60 16.42 -39.73
C LYS A 643 18.33 15.22 -40.64
N GLU A 644 19.36 14.49 -41.06
CA GLU A 644 19.20 13.31 -41.92
C GLU A 644 18.51 12.18 -41.15
N VAL A 645 19.01 11.87 -39.95
CA VAL A 645 18.42 10.86 -39.05
C VAL A 645 16.99 11.27 -38.68
N PHE A 646 16.75 12.53 -38.36
CA PHE A 646 15.39 12.99 -38.04
C PHE A 646 14.42 12.86 -39.22
N SER A 647 14.88 13.10 -40.45
CA SER A 647 14.06 12.90 -41.65
C SER A 647 13.68 11.42 -41.83
N LYS A 648 14.58 10.48 -41.52
CA LYS A 648 14.28 9.03 -41.51
C LYS A 648 13.22 8.70 -40.46
N VAL A 649 13.33 9.26 -39.24
CA VAL A 649 12.34 9.11 -38.17
C VAL A 649 10.95 9.61 -38.62
N LYS A 650 10.87 10.76 -39.29
CA LYS A 650 9.60 11.28 -39.81
C LYS A 650 8.93 10.31 -40.79
N LEU A 651 9.70 9.78 -41.74
CA LEU A 651 9.20 8.79 -42.71
C LEU A 651 8.73 7.50 -42.04
N GLN A 652 9.35 7.13 -40.91
CA GLN A 652 8.96 5.94 -40.15
C GLN A 652 7.66 6.13 -39.39
N LEU A 653 7.42 7.31 -38.81
CA LEU A 653 6.25 7.60 -37.97
C LEU A 653 5.00 8.06 -38.76
N THR A 654 5.16 8.33 -40.05
CA THR A 654 4.06 8.75 -40.95
C THR A 654 3.54 7.61 -41.83
N LYS A 655 4.15 6.43 -41.75
CA LYS A 655 3.63 5.17 -42.30
C LYS A 655 2.77 4.47 -41.26
#